data_AF-A0A3D9QU70-F1
#
_entry.id   AF-A0A3D9QU70-F1
#
_cell.length_a   1.000
_cell.length_b   1.000
_cell.length_c   1.000
_cell.angle_alpha   90.00
_cell.angle_beta   90.00
_cell.angle_gamma   90.00
#
_symmetry.space_group_name_H-M   'P 1'
#
loop_
_entity.id
_entity.type
_entity.pdbx_description
1 polymer ?
#
loop_
_entity_poly.entity_id
_entity_poly.type
_entity_poly.pdbx_seq_one_letter_code
_entity_poly.pdbx_strand_id
1 'polypeptide(L)'
;MNKKDLSERDICTKYINPALVQSGWDVQRQIREEVSFTDGRIIVRKKMVTRGEKKRADYILYYKANIPIAIIEAKDNKHSIGAGMQQAINYGDILDIPFVYSSNGDGFLEHDRTATTGTVERELTLSQFPSPEELWQRYKIAKGIDTKSEETIVEDYYFTQESKSPRYYQRIAINRTVEAIAKGQDRILLVMATGTGKTYTAFQIIYRLWKAKSKKRILFLADRNILVDQTMTNDFAPFGDKMTKIKNRKIDKAHEIYLALYQGISGNDDFQNAYKEFSRDFFDLIIIDECHRGSAKEDSAWREILDYFSAATHVGLTATPKETKEVSNLSYFGEPLYTYSLKQGIEDGFLAPYKVVRVNLDKDIDGFRPTKGQRDKYGHEIADREYNIKDYDKNIILEKRTHAVAKMVSDYLKANKSRMAKTIFFCVDIDHAERMRQALVNENADMVAKNSKYVMRITGDNEEGKAELDNFIDPREPYPTLVTTSKLMTTGVDAKTCQYIVLDSNISSMIEFKQIIGRGTRIREDFGKLYFTIIDFRNVTKLFADPDFDGDPVIIMTPPEGGGIPPEDEPGDGGDNEGEPGGETPGGGFGIPPGGGGGGEPPTKYYVHNVEVKVLNHRVYYYDKDGKLITESLIDYTKKNVKNQYQSMNDFLTRWNDADKKNAVLKELEEQGILLDELQDEVGKDLDPFDLICHVAFDMPPLTRRERAENVKKRNYFAKYSEQARFVLEALLEKYADEGIANIESIEILKIPEFQTFGSPMEIVKRFGGKPGYMAAIKELEKVIYSA
;
A
#
# COMPACT_ATOMS: atom_id res chain seq x y z
N MET A 1 -26.79 -22.01 35.88
CA MET A 1 -26.04 -20.79 35.51
C MET A 1 -26.83 -20.12 34.40
N ASN A 2 -27.14 -18.83 34.51
CA ASN A 2 -27.86 -18.13 33.45
C ASN A 2 -26.88 -17.80 32.32
N LYS A 3 -27.21 -18.10 31.06
CA LYS A 3 -26.33 -17.82 29.91
C LYS A 3 -26.01 -16.33 29.77
N LYS A 4 -26.93 -15.45 30.19
CA LYS A 4 -26.74 -13.99 30.16
C LYS A 4 -25.63 -13.47 31.06
N ASP A 5 -25.16 -14.29 32.02
CA ASP A 5 -24.06 -13.95 32.92
C ASP A 5 -22.70 -14.45 32.39
N LEU A 6 -22.70 -15.18 31.26
CA LEU A 6 -21.49 -15.74 30.66
C LEU A 6 -20.82 -14.73 29.72
N SER A 7 -19.49 -14.76 29.70
CA SER A 7 -18.72 -14.03 28.70
C SER A 7 -18.90 -14.65 27.30
N GLU A 8 -18.59 -13.91 26.24
CA GLU A 8 -18.56 -14.45 24.88
C GLU A 8 -17.65 -15.69 24.78
N ARG A 9 -16.49 -15.66 25.45
CA ARG A 9 -15.57 -16.81 25.51
C ARG A 9 -16.18 -18.03 26.22
N ASP A 10 -16.96 -17.81 27.27
CA ASP A 10 -17.73 -18.87 27.92
C ASP A 10 -18.79 -19.46 26.98
N ILE A 11 -19.46 -18.60 26.19
CA ILE A 11 -20.45 -19.02 25.19
C ILE A 11 -19.79 -19.92 24.14
N CYS A 12 -18.66 -19.48 23.59
CA CYS A 12 -17.81 -20.25 22.68
C CYS A 12 -17.45 -21.63 23.25
N THR A 13 -16.91 -21.65 24.47
CA THR A 13 -16.38 -22.89 25.09
C THR A 13 -17.48 -23.86 25.51
N LYS A 14 -18.60 -23.36 26.05
CA LYS A 14 -19.65 -24.18 26.68
C LYS A 14 -20.79 -24.57 25.75
N TYR A 15 -20.98 -23.87 24.63
CA TYR A 15 -22.12 -24.11 23.72
C TYR A 15 -21.69 -24.27 22.27
N ILE A 16 -20.89 -23.36 21.71
CA ILE A 16 -20.49 -23.42 20.30
C ILE A 16 -19.54 -24.60 20.05
N ASN A 17 -18.44 -24.72 20.79
CA ASN A 17 -17.47 -25.81 20.62
C ASN A 17 -18.12 -27.21 20.76
N PRO A 18 -18.95 -27.48 21.80
CA PRO A 18 -19.67 -28.74 21.88
C PRO A 18 -20.62 -29.00 20.70
N ALA A 19 -21.32 -27.98 20.19
CA ALA A 19 -22.18 -28.11 19.02
C ALA A 19 -21.38 -28.51 17.78
N LEU A 20 -20.22 -27.87 17.54
CA LEU A 20 -19.33 -28.23 16.41
C LEU A 20 -18.83 -29.67 16.53
N VAL A 21 -18.37 -30.09 17.71
CA VAL A 21 -17.91 -31.46 17.93
C VAL A 21 -19.04 -32.48 17.76
N GLN A 22 -20.24 -32.16 18.25
CA GLN A 22 -21.43 -33.01 18.07
C GLN A 22 -21.80 -33.18 16.60
N SER A 23 -21.60 -32.14 15.78
CA SER A 23 -21.81 -32.17 14.33
C SER A 23 -20.65 -32.83 13.55
N GLY A 24 -19.65 -33.37 14.22
CA GLY A 24 -18.57 -34.16 13.61
C GLY A 24 -17.32 -33.37 13.21
N TRP A 25 -17.18 -32.11 13.63
CA TRP A 25 -15.99 -31.32 13.33
C TRP A 25 -14.77 -31.74 14.18
N ASP A 26 -13.62 -31.95 13.53
CA ASP A 26 -12.35 -32.23 14.21
C ASP A 26 -11.72 -30.94 14.77
N VAL A 27 -11.59 -30.88 16.10
CA VAL A 27 -11.06 -29.71 16.83
C VAL A 27 -9.63 -29.34 16.42
N GLN A 28 -8.78 -30.31 16.11
CA GLN A 28 -7.37 -30.06 15.79
C GLN A 28 -7.15 -29.74 14.31
N ARG A 29 -7.96 -30.32 13.42
CA ARG A 29 -7.75 -30.22 11.96
C ARG A 29 -8.66 -29.21 11.29
N GLN A 30 -9.91 -29.09 11.75
CA GLN A 30 -10.96 -28.40 11.03
C GLN A 30 -11.46 -27.13 11.74
N ILE A 31 -11.32 -27.05 13.07
CA ILE A 31 -11.72 -25.86 13.83
C ILE A 31 -10.51 -24.96 14.09
N ARG A 32 -10.62 -23.68 13.75
CA ARG A 32 -9.67 -22.65 14.15
C ARG A 32 -10.40 -21.49 14.79
N GLU A 33 -10.00 -21.15 16.00
CA GLU A 33 -10.56 -20.04 16.77
C GLU A 33 -9.67 -18.80 16.67
N GLU A 34 -10.25 -17.61 16.82
CA GLU A 34 -9.55 -16.31 16.90
C GLU A 34 -8.61 -16.07 15.70
N VAL A 35 -9.09 -16.37 14.49
CA VAL A 35 -8.26 -16.39 13.28
C VAL A 35 -8.07 -14.98 12.76
N SER A 36 -6.88 -14.41 13.02
CA SER A 36 -6.47 -13.14 12.42
C SER A 36 -6.03 -13.37 10.98
N PHE A 37 -6.57 -12.59 10.04
CA PHE A 37 -6.28 -12.75 8.61
C PHE A 37 -5.75 -11.47 7.93
N THR A 38 -5.66 -10.37 8.66
CA THR A 38 -4.92 -9.16 8.24
C THR A 38 -3.89 -8.77 9.32
N ASP A 39 -2.90 -7.96 8.92
CA ASP A 39 -1.88 -7.43 9.84
C ASP A 39 -2.26 -6.05 10.39
N GLY A 40 -3.38 -5.48 9.94
CA GLY A 40 -3.87 -4.16 10.33
C GLY A 40 -3.18 -3.05 9.54
N ARG A 41 -3.97 -2.12 8.97
CA ARG A 41 -3.49 -1.02 8.12
C ARG A 41 -2.36 -0.25 8.80
N ILE A 42 -1.30 0.05 8.07
CA ILE A 42 -0.25 0.96 8.56
C ILE A 42 -0.76 2.40 8.39
N ILE A 43 -0.83 3.13 9.51
CA ILE A 43 -1.23 4.54 9.56
C ILE A 43 0.03 5.37 9.81
N VAL A 44 0.30 6.30 8.88
CA VAL A 44 1.47 7.19 8.95
C VAL A 44 0.98 8.61 9.20
N ARG A 45 1.31 9.18 10.37
CA ARG A 45 1.04 10.57 10.73
C ARG A 45 2.36 11.25 11.07
N LYS A 46 2.83 12.20 10.25
CA LYS A 46 4.17 12.82 10.36
C LYS A 46 5.27 11.74 10.43
N LYS A 47 5.95 11.61 11.58
CA LYS A 47 6.92 10.55 11.91
C LYS A 47 6.35 9.37 12.69
N MET A 48 5.15 9.48 13.24
CA MET A 48 4.51 8.39 13.96
C MET A 48 3.94 7.38 12.98
N VAL A 49 4.30 6.11 13.19
CA VAL A 49 3.77 5.00 12.43
C VAL A 49 3.14 4.01 13.39
N THR A 50 1.86 3.71 13.18
CA THR A 50 1.11 2.74 14.00
C THR A 50 0.37 1.75 13.09
N ARG A 51 -0.01 0.60 13.65
CA ARG A 51 -0.91 -0.34 12.97
C ARG A 51 -2.30 -0.16 13.54
N GLY A 52 -3.29 -0.16 12.64
CA GLY A 52 -4.70 -0.27 12.99
C GLY A 52 -5.06 -1.68 13.46
N GLU A 53 -6.34 -1.90 13.72
CA GLU A 53 -6.83 -3.19 14.19
C GLU A 53 -6.71 -4.28 13.11
N LYS A 54 -6.36 -5.49 13.58
CA LYS A 54 -6.37 -6.69 12.73
C LYS A 54 -7.80 -7.17 12.60
N LYS A 55 -8.18 -7.57 11.38
CA LYS A 55 -9.45 -8.28 11.18
C LYS A 55 -9.26 -9.72 11.67
N ARG A 56 -10.17 -10.15 12.55
CA ARG A 56 -10.14 -11.45 13.23
C ARG A 56 -11.54 -12.03 13.24
N ALA A 57 -11.66 -13.27 12.76
CA ALA A 57 -12.90 -14.03 12.84
C ALA A 57 -12.87 -14.93 14.08
N ASP A 58 -13.99 -15.07 14.79
CA ASP A 58 -14.03 -15.89 16.01
C ASP A 58 -13.80 -17.37 15.69
N TYR A 59 -14.41 -17.85 14.60
CA TYR A 59 -14.15 -19.18 14.06
C TYR A 59 -14.00 -19.15 12.55
N ILE A 60 -13.03 -19.92 12.05
CA ILE A 60 -13.03 -20.41 10.68
C ILE A 60 -12.99 -21.93 10.70
N LEU A 61 -13.94 -22.53 10.00
CA LEU A 61 -14.06 -23.97 9.84
C LEU A 61 -13.52 -24.40 8.48
N TYR A 62 -12.72 -25.46 8.49
CA TYR A 62 -11.96 -25.95 7.35
C TYR A 62 -12.40 -27.37 7.00
N TYR A 63 -12.85 -27.60 5.77
CA TYR A 63 -13.07 -28.97 5.29
C TYR A 63 -11.73 -29.71 5.20
N LYS A 64 -10.74 -29.05 4.60
CA LYS A 64 -9.31 -29.38 4.65
C LYS A 64 -8.51 -28.14 5.00
N ALA A 65 -7.24 -28.30 5.40
CA ALA A 65 -6.38 -27.20 5.84
C ALA A 65 -6.31 -26.02 4.84
N ASN A 66 -6.44 -26.29 3.54
CA ASN A 66 -6.46 -25.29 2.47
C ASN A 66 -7.86 -24.88 1.97
N ILE A 67 -8.94 -25.47 2.51
CA ILE A 67 -10.32 -25.25 2.08
C ILE A 67 -11.16 -24.80 3.29
N PRO A 68 -11.16 -23.50 3.62
CA PRO A 68 -12.14 -22.96 4.57
C PRO A 68 -13.53 -23.01 3.94
N ILE A 69 -14.53 -23.34 4.75
CA ILE A 69 -15.89 -23.55 4.27
C ILE A 69 -16.93 -22.83 5.12
N ALA A 70 -16.64 -22.51 6.39
CA ALA A 70 -17.54 -21.71 7.20
C ALA A 70 -16.85 -20.69 8.12
N ILE A 71 -17.55 -19.59 8.43
CA ILE A 71 -17.18 -18.59 9.45
C ILE A 71 -18.27 -18.57 10.51
N ILE A 72 -17.90 -18.45 11.79
CA ILE A 72 -18.86 -18.18 12.88
C ILE A 72 -18.41 -16.93 13.61
N GLU A 73 -19.31 -15.96 13.75
CA GLU A 73 -19.15 -14.80 14.63
C GLU A 73 -19.98 -15.02 15.90
N ALA A 74 -19.29 -15.09 17.03
CA ALA A 74 -19.89 -15.26 18.34
C ALA A 74 -20.22 -13.90 18.96
N LYS A 75 -21.23 -13.89 19.82
CA LYS A 75 -21.56 -12.80 20.72
C LYS A 75 -21.92 -13.37 22.09
N ASP A 76 -21.84 -12.56 23.14
CA ASP A 76 -22.41 -12.94 24.43
C ASP A 76 -23.94 -13.10 24.32
N ASN A 77 -24.54 -13.83 25.28
CA ASN A 77 -25.96 -14.18 25.23
C ASN A 77 -26.92 -12.99 25.45
N LYS A 78 -26.42 -11.78 25.75
CA LYS A 78 -27.26 -10.59 25.83
C LYS A 78 -27.66 -10.07 24.46
N HIS A 79 -26.92 -10.47 23.42
CA HIS A 79 -27.19 -10.13 22.04
C HIS A 79 -28.18 -11.11 21.40
N SER A 80 -28.80 -10.70 20.29
CA SER A 80 -29.60 -11.61 19.46
C SER A 80 -28.70 -12.63 18.74
N ILE A 81 -29.27 -13.76 18.32
CA ILE A 81 -28.54 -14.81 17.58
C ILE A 81 -27.88 -14.24 16.31
N GLY A 82 -28.54 -13.29 15.64
CA GLY A 82 -28.04 -12.67 14.40
C GLY A 82 -27.15 -11.44 14.59
N ALA A 83 -26.79 -11.05 15.82
CA ALA A 83 -26.09 -9.78 16.08
C ALA A 83 -24.73 -9.66 15.39
N GLY A 84 -24.04 -10.78 15.14
CA GLY A 84 -22.78 -10.83 14.39
C GLY A 84 -22.93 -11.07 12.89
N MET A 85 -24.15 -11.19 12.35
CA MET A 85 -24.35 -11.67 10.98
C MET A 85 -23.69 -10.80 9.92
N GLN A 86 -23.83 -9.47 10.01
CA GLN A 86 -23.22 -8.58 9.01
C GLN A 86 -21.68 -8.58 9.08
N GLN A 87 -21.11 -8.79 10.27
CA GLN A 87 -19.67 -9.00 10.42
C GLN A 87 -19.25 -10.32 9.76
N ALA A 88 -20.02 -11.39 9.98
CA ALA A 88 -19.76 -12.71 9.41
C ALA A 88 -19.85 -12.70 7.88
N ILE A 89 -20.85 -12.02 7.30
CA ILE A 89 -21.01 -11.85 5.84
C ILE A 89 -19.82 -11.09 5.26
N ASN A 90 -19.43 -9.95 5.86
CA ASN A 90 -18.27 -9.18 5.42
C ASN A 90 -16.98 -10.01 5.43
N TYR A 91 -16.76 -10.81 6.48
CA TYR A 91 -15.62 -11.73 6.51
C TYR A 91 -15.74 -12.87 5.50
N GLY A 92 -16.96 -13.36 5.25
CA GLY A 92 -17.25 -14.33 4.19
C GLY A 92 -16.88 -13.80 2.82
N ASP A 93 -17.19 -12.53 2.55
CA ASP A 93 -16.83 -11.83 1.31
C ASP A 93 -15.31 -11.67 1.16
N ILE A 94 -14.63 -11.17 2.20
CA ILE A 94 -13.16 -10.98 2.17
C ILE A 94 -12.43 -12.32 2.00
N LEU A 95 -12.85 -13.36 2.71
CA LEU A 95 -12.15 -14.65 2.77
C LEU A 95 -12.60 -15.66 1.71
N ASP A 96 -13.61 -15.30 0.91
CA ASP A 96 -14.30 -16.15 -0.07
C ASP A 96 -14.88 -17.44 0.54
N ILE A 97 -15.51 -17.33 1.71
CA ILE A 97 -16.03 -18.48 2.47
C ILE A 97 -17.56 -18.61 2.29
N PRO A 98 -18.09 -19.75 1.81
CA PRO A 98 -19.47 -19.88 1.33
C PRO A 98 -20.54 -19.83 2.41
N PHE A 99 -20.29 -20.36 3.61
CA PHE A 99 -21.30 -20.41 4.67
C PHE A 99 -20.87 -19.53 5.83
N VAL A 100 -21.74 -18.64 6.29
CA VAL A 100 -21.42 -17.77 7.42
C VAL A 100 -22.50 -17.89 8.49
N TYR A 101 -22.09 -17.79 9.74
CA TYR A 101 -22.97 -18.02 10.88
C TYR A 101 -22.78 -16.93 11.93
N SER A 102 -23.85 -16.62 12.65
CA SER A 102 -23.77 -15.87 13.91
C SER A 102 -24.37 -16.69 15.05
N SER A 103 -23.78 -16.60 16.24
CA SER A 103 -24.28 -17.31 17.42
C SER A 103 -24.10 -16.50 18.70
N ASN A 104 -25.06 -16.62 19.60
CA ASN A 104 -25.01 -16.11 20.97
C ASN A 104 -25.05 -17.24 22.03
N GLY A 105 -24.90 -18.51 21.59
CA GLY A 105 -24.99 -19.70 22.42
C GLY A 105 -26.38 -20.32 22.59
N ASP A 106 -27.46 -19.72 22.05
CA ASP A 106 -28.80 -20.35 22.03
C ASP A 106 -29.04 -21.17 20.76
N GLY A 107 -28.38 -20.80 19.67
CA GLY A 107 -28.45 -21.45 18.37
C GLY A 107 -27.49 -20.76 17.41
N PHE A 108 -27.71 -20.97 16.11
CA PHE A 108 -26.98 -20.31 15.04
C PHE A 108 -27.96 -19.69 14.06
N LEU A 109 -27.66 -18.49 13.57
CA LEU A 109 -28.25 -17.97 12.35
C LEU A 109 -27.27 -18.28 11.23
N GLU A 110 -27.65 -19.12 10.28
CA GLU A 110 -26.89 -19.43 9.06
C GLU A 110 -27.26 -18.42 7.96
N HIS A 111 -26.27 -17.99 7.19
CA HIS A 111 -26.43 -17.35 5.90
C HIS A 111 -25.62 -18.14 4.86
N ASP A 112 -26.31 -18.71 3.87
CA ASP A 112 -25.70 -19.45 2.77
C ASP A 112 -25.41 -18.50 1.60
N ARG A 113 -24.14 -18.08 1.46
CA ARG A 113 -23.70 -17.17 0.37
C ARG A 113 -23.73 -17.84 -1.00
N THR A 114 -24.00 -19.14 -1.08
CA THR A 114 -24.11 -19.88 -2.34
C THR A 114 -25.54 -19.92 -2.87
N ALA A 115 -26.55 -19.64 -2.02
CA ALA A 115 -27.95 -19.62 -2.40
C ALA A 115 -28.34 -18.28 -3.05
N THR A 116 -28.86 -18.32 -4.27
CA THR A 116 -29.37 -17.13 -4.99
C THR A 116 -30.90 -17.05 -5.03
N THR A 117 -31.59 -18.12 -4.61
CA THR A 117 -33.05 -18.21 -4.55
C THR A 117 -33.46 -19.07 -3.34
N GLY A 118 -34.70 -18.91 -2.87
CA GLY A 118 -35.21 -19.65 -1.72
C GLY A 118 -34.73 -19.10 -0.38
N THR A 119 -34.53 -19.99 0.61
CA THR A 119 -34.12 -19.62 1.96
C THR A 119 -32.61 -19.41 2.03
N VAL A 120 -32.20 -18.13 2.07
CA VAL A 120 -30.78 -17.73 2.20
C VAL A 120 -30.32 -17.74 3.66
N GLU A 121 -31.21 -17.35 4.58
CA GLU A 121 -30.93 -17.36 6.01
C GLU A 121 -31.92 -18.24 6.78
N ARG A 122 -31.42 -18.96 7.78
CA ARG A 122 -32.26 -19.74 8.69
C ARG A 122 -31.64 -19.90 10.07
N GLU A 123 -32.49 -20.01 11.07
CA GLU A 123 -32.07 -20.34 12.43
C GLU A 123 -31.93 -21.86 12.61
N LEU A 124 -30.87 -22.24 13.31
CA LEU A 124 -30.51 -23.61 13.65
C LEU A 124 -30.38 -23.72 15.16
N THR A 125 -30.92 -24.80 15.74
CA THR A 125 -30.59 -25.15 17.13
C THR A 125 -29.14 -25.61 17.24
N LEU A 126 -28.59 -25.65 18.46
CA LEU A 126 -27.21 -26.13 18.69
C LEU A 126 -26.95 -27.55 18.16
N SER A 127 -27.97 -28.42 18.14
CA SER A 127 -27.87 -29.78 17.62
C SER A 127 -28.03 -29.90 16.10
N GLN A 128 -28.35 -28.81 15.41
CA GLN A 128 -28.60 -28.77 13.96
C GLN A 128 -27.47 -28.11 13.18
N PHE A 129 -26.33 -27.81 13.82
CA PHE A 129 -25.19 -27.26 13.09
C PHE A 129 -24.73 -28.27 12.02
N PRO A 130 -24.47 -27.86 10.76
CA PRO A 130 -24.13 -28.80 9.69
C PRO A 130 -22.79 -29.51 9.91
N SER A 131 -22.69 -30.75 9.41
CA SER A 131 -21.41 -31.48 9.44
C SER A 131 -20.43 -30.98 8.36
N PRO A 132 -19.12 -31.28 8.47
CA PRO A 132 -18.15 -30.95 7.43
C PRO A 132 -18.54 -31.50 6.04
N GLU A 133 -19.00 -32.75 5.99
CA GLU A 133 -19.43 -33.43 4.76
C GLU A 133 -20.69 -32.79 4.18
N GLU A 134 -21.63 -32.38 5.02
CA GLU A 134 -22.86 -31.71 4.58
C GLU A 134 -22.55 -30.37 3.89
N LEU A 135 -21.74 -29.53 4.53
CA LEU A 135 -21.31 -28.26 3.92
C LEU A 135 -20.49 -28.49 2.66
N TRP A 136 -19.64 -29.52 2.64
CA TRP A 136 -18.89 -29.87 1.44
C TRP A 136 -19.81 -30.31 0.29
N GLN A 137 -20.83 -31.14 0.54
CA GLN A 137 -21.79 -31.50 -0.51
C GLN A 137 -22.55 -30.28 -1.03
N ARG A 138 -23.00 -29.37 -0.16
CA ARG A 138 -23.65 -28.12 -0.58
C ARG A 138 -22.73 -27.26 -1.44
N TYR A 139 -21.48 -27.09 -1.02
CA TYR A 139 -20.47 -26.36 -1.80
C TYR A 139 -20.26 -27.01 -3.17
N LYS A 140 -20.13 -28.33 -3.24
CA LYS A 140 -19.97 -29.05 -4.51
C LYS A 140 -21.18 -28.86 -5.43
N ILE A 141 -22.40 -28.93 -4.91
CA ILE A 141 -23.62 -28.70 -5.69
C ILE A 141 -23.63 -27.27 -6.22
N ALA A 142 -23.40 -26.28 -5.35
CA ALA A 142 -23.41 -24.87 -5.73
C ALA A 142 -22.34 -24.51 -6.76
N LYS A 143 -21.16 -25.12 -6.65
CA LYS A 143 -20.05 -24.92 -7.59
C LYS A 143 -20.10 -25.84 -8.81
N GLY A 144 -20.98 -26.84 -8.86
CA GLY A 144 -20.98 -27.85 -9.93
C GLY A 144 -19.70 -28.69 -9.97
N ILE A 145 -19.18 -29.08 -8.81
CA ILE A 145 -17.96 -29.91 -8.69
C ILE A 145 -18.36 -31.39 -8.77
N ASP A 146 -17.89 -32.07 -9.82
CA ASP A 146 -18.02 -33.52 -9.95
C ASP A 146 -16.87 -34.27 -9.24
N THR A 147 -16.94 -35.61 -9.20
CA THR A 147 -15.94 -36.46 -8.53
C THR A 147 -14.53 -36.29 -9.09
N LYS A 148 -14.39 -36.06 -10.40
CA LYS A 148 -13.09 -35.93 -11.05
C LYS A 148 -12.46 -34.57 -10.75
N SER A 149 -13.25 -33.50 -10.78
CA SER A 149 -12.81 -32.18 -10.37
C SER A 149 -12.47 -32.15 -8.88
N GLU A 150 -13.24 -32.86 -8.04
CA GLU A 150 -13.00 -32.98 -6.60
C GLU A 150 -11.62 -33.51 -6.28
N GLU A 151 -11.16 -34.60 -6.94
CA GLU A 151 -9.82 -35.17 -6.74
C GLU A 151 -8.71 -34.12 -6.88
N THR A 152 -8.84 -33.20 -7.85
CA THR A 152 -7.87 -32.12 -8.07
C THR A 152 -8.04 -30.97 -7.06
N ILE A 153 -9.28 -30.61 -6.73
CA ILE A 153 -9.61 -29.50 -5.82
C ILE A 153 -9.20 -29.82 -4.39
N VAL A 154 -9.24 -31.08 -3.95
CA VAL A 154 -8.90 -31.43 -2.56
C VAL A 154 -7.41 -31.68 -2.33
N GLU A 155 -6.57 -31.54 -3.35
CA GLU A 155 -5.11 -31.69 -3.18
C GLU A 155 -4.53 -30.61 -2.27
N ASP A 156 -3.62 -31.03 -1.40
CA ASP A 156 -2.99 -30.19 -0.39
C ASP A 156 -1.91 -29.28 -0.99
N TYR A 157 -1.61 -28.19 -0.28
CA TYR A 157 -0.46 -27.34 -0.61
C TYR A 157 0.86 -28.06 -0.36
N TYR A 158 1.91 -27.60 -1.04
CA TYR A 158 3.25 -27.89 -0.56
C TYR A 158 3.49 -27.14 0.76
N PHE A 159 3.85 -27.88 1.80
CA PHE A 159 4.14 -27.33 3.11
C PHE A 159 5.32 -28.04 3.76
N THR A 160 6.29 -27.29 4.27
CA THR A 160 7.35 -27.75 5.18
C THR A 160 7.20 -27.07 6.54
N GLN A 161 7.83 -27.59 7.59
CA GLN A 161 7.79 -26.97 8.93
C GLN A 161 8.31 -25.52 8.94
N GLU A 162 9.14 -25.14 7.96
CA GLU A 162 9.68 -23.80 7.79
C GLU A 162 8.87 -22.96 6.76
N SER A 163 7.92 -23.58 6.06
CA SER A 163 7.11 -22.92 5.04
C SER A 163 6.07 -22.01 5.68
N LYS A 164 5.96 -20.78 5.17
CA LYS A 164 4.82 -19.91 5.47
C LYS A 164 3.58 -20.46 4.76
N SER A 165 2.45 -20.53 5.47
CA SER A 165 1.16 -20.79 4.83
C SER A 165 0.78 -19.63 3.91
N PRO A 166 0.03 -19.89 2.81
CA PRO A 166 -0.49 -18.82 1.96
C PRO A 166 -1.35 -17.85 2.78
N ARG A 167 -1.19 -16.55 2.53
CA ARG A 167 -2.12 -15.54 3.04
C ARG A 167 -3.51 -15.76 2.44
N TYR A 168 -4.55 -15.21 3.06
CA TYR A 168 -5.93 -15.46 2.65
C TYR A 168 -6.17 -15.18 1.15
N TYR A 169 -5.67 -14.06 0.63
CA TYR A 169 -5.84 -13.69 -0.77
C TYR A 169 -5.07 -14.62 -1.73
N GLN A 170 -3.92 -15.17 -1.30
CA GLN A 170 -3.17 -16.16 -2.08
C GLN A 170 -3.95 -17.47 -2.12
N ARG A 171 -4.49 -17.91 -0.98
CA ARG A 171 -5.36 -19.09 -0.89
C ARG A 171 -6.57 -18.97 -1.83
N ILE A 172 -7.24 -17.81 -1.86
CA ILE A 172 -8.36 -17.55 -2.77
C ILE A 172 -7.90 -17.68 -4.23
N ALA A 173 -6.83 -16.98 -4.62
CA ALA A 173 -6.30 -17.04 -5.97
C ALA A 173 -5.94 -18.48 -6.39
N ILE A 174 -5.28 -19.24 -5.51
CA ILE A 174 -4.88 -20.62 -5.77
C ILE A 174 -6.11 -21.52 -5.89
N ASN A 175 -7.06 -21.45 -4.95
CA ASN A 175 -8.23 -22.31 -4.92
C ASN A 175 -9.16 -22.05 -6.11
N ARG A 176 -9.46 -20.78 -6.41
CA ARG A 176 -10.27 -20.42 -7.58
C ARG A 176 -9.61 -20.89 -8.87
N THR A 177 -8.29 -20.74 -9.00
CA THR A 177 -7.57 -21.19 -10.21
C THR A 177 -7.62 -22.70 -10.36
N VAL A 178 -7.33 -23.46 -9.29
CA VAL A 178 -7.41 -24.93 -9.33
C VAL A 178 -8.84 -25.40 -9.64
N GLU A 179 -9.85 -24.77 -9.04
CA GLU A 179 -11.26 -25.06 -9.31
C GLU A 179 -11.66 -24.75 -10.76
N ALA A 180 -11.25 -23.61 -11.30
CA ALA A 180 -11.52 -23.23 -12.69
C ALA A 180 -10.88 -24.20 -13.68
N ILE A 181 -9.62 -24.59 -13.47
CA ILE A 181 -8.91 -25.57 -14.30
C ILE A 181 -9.57 -26.94 -14.21
N ALA A 182 -9.95 -27.37 -13.00
CA ALA A 182 -10.64 -28.64 -12.79
C ALA A 182 -12.02 -28.71 -13.49
N LYS A 183 -12.63 -27.55 -13.77
CA LYS A 183 -13.88 -27.42 -14.54
C LYS A 183 -13.66 -27.18 -16.05
N GLY A 184 -12.42 -27.23 -16.52
CA GLY A 184 -12.09 -27.08 -17.94
C GLY A 184 -11.95 -25.64 -18.42
N GLN A 185 -11.75 -24.66 -17.54
CA GLN A 185 -11.42 -23.30 -17.97
C GLN A 185 -9.94 -23.21 -18.36
N ASP A 186 -9.68 -22.97 -19.64
CA ASP A 186 -8.32 -22.98 -20.21
C ASP A 186 -7.66 -21.61 -20.32
N ARG A 187 -8.37 -20.51 -20.03
CA ARG A 187 -7.82 -19.15 -20.05
C ARG A 187 -8.21 -18.45 -18.75
N ILE A 188 -7.22 -18.12 -17.94
CA ILE A 188 -7.40 -17.58 -16.59
C ILE A 188 -6.47 -16.39 -16.42
N LEU A 189 -6.99 -15.30 -15.84
CA LEU A 189 -6.20 -14.14 -15.46
C LEU A 189 -6.28 -13.92 -13.95
N LEU A 190 -5.12 -13.72 -13.33
CA LEU A 190 -4.98 -13.30 -11.94
C LEU A 190 -4.30 -11.94 -11.90
N VAL A 191 -4.97 -10.97 -11.27
CA VAL A 191 -4.42 -9.63 -11.05
C VAL A 191 -3.99 -9.51 -9.60
N MET A 192 -2.70 -9.34 -9.36
CA MET A 192 -2.12 -9.31 -8.02
C MET A 192 -1.04 -8.23 -7.95
N ALA A 193 -1.21 -7.25 -7.06
CA ALA A 193 -0.29 -6.14 -6.91
C ALA A 193 1.16 -6.61 -6.69
N THR A 194 2.12 -5.81 -7.14
CA THR A 194 3.53 -6.11 -6.92
C THR A 194 3.79 -6.26 -5.42
N GLY A 195 4.45 -7.35 -5.07
CA GLY A 195 4.79 -7.64 -3.69
C GLY A 195 3.75 -8.44 -2.89
N THR A 196 2.74 -8.99 -3.55
CA THR A 196 1.74 -9.84 -2.89
C THR A 196 2.08 -11.33 -2.96
N GLY A 197 3.16 -11.72 -3.64
CA GLY A 197 3.64 -13.11 -3.72
C GLY A 197 3.08 -13.90 -4.90
N LYS A 198 3.11 -13.31 -6.10
CA LYS A 198 2.67 -13.95 -7.35
C LYS A 198 3.41 -15.26 -7.64
N THR A 199 4.73 -15.27 -7.51
CA THR A 199 5.58 -16.44 -7.77
C THR A 199 5.23 -17.61 -6.84
N TYR A 200 5.09 -17.34 -5.54
CA TYR A 200 4.61 -18.34 -4.57
C TYR A 200 3.18 -18.85 -4.88
N THR A 201 2.30 -17.96 -5.34
CA THR A 201 0.92 -18.33 -5.75
C THR A 201 0.97 -19.27 -6.97
N ALA A 202 1.79 -18.93 -7.98
CA ALA A 202 2.03 -19.77 -9.15
C ALA A 202 2.58 -21.14 -8.76
N PHE A 203 3.57 -21.17 -7.87
CA PHE A 203 4.16 -22.40 -7.35
C PHE A 203 3.09 -23.33 -6.74
N GLN A 204 2.22 -22.82 -5.87
CA GLN A 204 1.19 -23.63 -5.22
C GLN A 204 0.11 -24.12 -6.19
N ILE A 205 -0.24 -23.32 -7.21
CA ILE A 205 -1.14 -23.76 -8.30
C ILE A 205 -0.51 -24.92 -9.07
N ILE A 206 0.73 -24.74 -9.54
CA ILE A 206 1.48 -25.77 -10.28
C ILE A 206 1.60 -27.02 -9.42
N TYR A 207 2.00 -26.89 -8.15
CA TYR A 207 2.21 -28.02 -7.25
C TYR A 207 0.96 -28.86 -7.08
N ARG A 208 -0.20 -28.24 -6.81
CA ARG A 208 -1.47 -28.96 -6.64
C ARG A 208 -1.90 -29.69 -7.90
N LEU A 209 -1.84 -29.03 -9.05
CA LEU A 209 -2.21 -29.63 -10.33
C LEU A 209 -1.27 -30.78 -10.73
N TRP A 210 0.03 -30.61 -10.45
CA TRP A 210 1.08 -31.59 -10.67
C TRP A 210 0.92 -32.81 -9.75
N LYS A 211 0.65 -32.61 -8.46
CA LYS A 211 0.38 -33.69 -7.50
C LYS A 211 -0.91 -34.46 -7.82
N ALA A 212 -1.96 -33.76 -8.22
CA ALA A 212 -3.20 -34.35 -8.73
C ALA A 212 -2.98 -35.15 -10.03
N LYS A 213 -1.82 -35.03 -10.69
CA LYS A 213 -1.53 -35.55 -12.03
C LYS A 213 -2.46 -35.02 -13.13
N SER A 214 -3.18 -33.93 -12.83
CA SER A 214 -4.08 -33.24 -13.75
C SER A 214 -3.32 -32.46 -14.83
N LYS A 215 -2.13 -31.96 -14.49
CA LYS A 215 -1.19 -31.27 -15.38
C LYS A 215 0.21 -31.81 -15.12
N LYS A 216 0.90 -32.33 -16.13
CA LYS A 216 2.20 -33.01 -15.98
C LYS A 216 3.33 -32.21 -16.59
N ARG A 217 3.12 -31.65 -17.78
CA ARG A 217 4.12 -30.86 -18.51
C ARG A 217 3.77 -29.39 -18.42
N ILE A 218 4.60 -28.63 -17.73
CA ILE A 218 4.28 -27.26 -17.30
C ILE A 218 5.36 -26.32 -17.81
N LEU A 219 4.95 -25.20 -18.41
CA LEU A 219 5.84 -24.12 -18.84
C LEU A 219 5.58 -22.87 -18.01
N PHE A 220 6.60 -22.33 -17.35
CA PHE A 220 6.58 -21.04 -16.68
C PHE A 220 7.37 -20.02 -17.52
N LEU A 221 6.68 -19.01 -18.02
CA LEU A 221 7.24 -17.94 -18.83
C LEU A 221 7.40 -16.67 -18.01
N ALA A 222 8.59 -16.06 -18.10
CA ALA A 222 8.88 -14.78 -17.47
C ALA A 222 9.61 -13.82 -18.43
N ASP A 223 9.56 -12.53 -18.10
CA ASP A 223 10.16 -11.45 -18.91
C ASP A 223 11.68 -11.37 -18.78
N ARG A 224 12.26 -11.76 -17.63
CA ARG A 224 13.68 -11.51 -17.32
C ARG A 224 14.39 -12.68 -16.69
N ASN A 225 15.68 -12.85 -17.02
CA ASN A 225 16.52 -13.95 -16.51
C ASN A 225 16.53 -14.02 -14.98
N ILE A 226 16.68 -12.87 -14.32
CA ILE A 226 16.73 -12.79 -12.86
C ILE A 226 15.45 -13.33 -12.19
N LEU A 227 14.27 -13.11 -12.80
CA LEU A 227 13.01 -13.65 -12.30
C LEU A 227 12.99 -15.17 -12.38
N VAL A 228 13.46 -15.73 -13.50
CA VAL A 228 13.53 -17.18 -13.67
C VAL A 228 14.51 -17.80 -12.68
N ASP A 229 15.72 -17.26 -12.58
CA ASP A 229 16.76 -17.82 -11.72
C ASP A 229 16.35 -17.74 -10.24
N GLN A 230 15.78 -16.62 -9.79
CA GLN A 230 15.24 -16.48 -8.43
C GLN A 230 14.04 -17.40 -8.16
N THR A 231 13.18 -17.63 -9.17
CA THR A 231 12.04 -18.54 -9.02
C THR A 231 12.52 -19.97 -8.77
N MET A 232 13.51 -20.43 -9.55
CA MET A 232 14.07 -21.78 -9.39
C MET A 232 14.78 -21.99 -8.06
N THR A 233 15.57 -21.02 -7.60
CA THR A 233 16.34 -21.17 -6.36
C THR A 233 15.50 -21.01 -5.10
N ASN A 234 14.37 -20.31 -5.18
CA ASN A 234 13.49 -20.04 -4.04
C ASN A 234 12.18 -20.85 -4.14
N ASP A 235 11.10 -20.23 -4.63
CA ASP A 235 9.74 -20.78 -4.55
C ASP A 235 9.62 -22.16 -5.24
N PHE A 236 10.31 -22.38 -6.36
CA PHE A 236 10.23 -23.62 -7.15
C PHE A 236 11.29 -24.66 -6.77
N ALA A 237 12.18 -24.34 -5.81
CA ALA A 237 13.19 -25.27 -5.32
C ALA A 237 12.63 -26.67 -4.95
N PRO A 238 11.41 -26.79 -4.39
CA PRO A 238 10.80 -28.09 -4.08
C PRO A 238 10.59 -29.03 -5.27
N PHE A 239 10.59 -28.53 -6.52
CA PHE A 239 10.50 -29.39 -7.70
C PHE A 239 11.82 -30.11 -8.03
N GLY A 240 12.96 -29.64 -7.51
CA GLY A 240 14.24 -30.31 -7.63
C GLY A 240 14.63 -30.67 -9.07
N ASP A 241 14.90 -31.95 -9.31
CA ASP A 241 15.29 -32.51 -10.61
C ASP A 241 14.16 -32.59 -11.63
N LYS A 242 12.91 -32.30 -11.23
CA LYS A 242 11.76 -32.26 -12.14
C LYS A 242 11.68 -30.99 -12.95
N MET A 243 12.39 -29.94 -12.54
CA MET A 243 12.41 -28.65 -13.22
C MET A 243 13.71 -28.40 -14.00
N THR A 244 13.60 -27.65 -15.10
CA THR A 244 14.75 -27.19 -15.88
C THR A 244 14.56 -25.78 -16.43
N LYS A 245 15.66 -25.06 -16.66
CA LYS A 245 15.66 -23.78 -17.37
C LYS A 245 16.05 -23.99 -18.82
N ILE A 246 15.21 -23.56 -19.75
CA ILE A 246 15.56 -23.52 -21.16
C ILE A 246 16.61 -22.42 -21.36
N LYS A 247 17.85 -22.82 -21.65
CA LYS A 247 18.99 -21.91 -21.90
C LYS A 247 19.55 -22.16 -23.30
N ASN A 248 19.99 -21.10 -23.97
CA ASN A 248 20.64 -21.16 -25.28
C ASN A 248 19.86 -21.98 -26.32
N ARG A 249 18.52 -21.95 -26.25
CA ARG A 249 17.62 -22.71 -27.14
C ARG A 249 17.85 -24.23 -27.14
N LYS A 250 18.52 -24.77 -26.12
CA LYS A 250 18.68 -26.22 -25.93
C LYS A 250 17.57 -26.75 -25.03
N ILE A 251 16.89 -27.78 -25.49
CA ILE A 251 15.73 -28.35 -24.82
C ILE A 251 16.04 -29.79 -24.38
N ASP A 252 15.90 -30.04 -23.08
CA ASP A 252 15.87 -31.39 -22.52
C ASP A 252 14.42 -31.80 -22.21
N LYS A 253 13.88 -32.71 -23.01
CA LYS A 253 12.48 -33.18 -22.93
C LYS A 253 12.22 -34.18 -21.78
N ALA A 254 13.23 -34.49 -20.96
CA ALA A 254 13.10 -35.45 -19.84
C ALA A 254 12.45 -34.85 -18.58
N HIS A 255 12.33 -33.52 -18.51
CA HIS A 255 11.80 -32.80 -17.35
C HIS A 255 10.27 -32.64 -17.43
N GLU A 256 9.67 -32.24 -16.31
CA GLU A 256 8.22 -32.05 -16.21
C GLU A 256 7.86 -30.57 -16.14
N ILE A 257 8.74 -29.76 -15.54
CA ILE A 257 8.53 -28.31 -15.33
C ILE A 257 9.64 -27.54 -16.05
N TYR A 258 9.24 -26.62 -16.92
CA TYR A 258 10.12 -25.84 -17.77
C TYR A 258 10.01 -24.39 -17.40
N LEU A 259 11.14 -23.72 -17.18
CA LEU A 259 11.17 -22.27 -17.02
C LEU A 259 11.91 -21.65 -18.19
N ALA A 260 11.32 -20.61 -18.77
CA ALA A 260 11.88 -19.96 -19.95
C ALA A 260 11.63 -18.46 -19.97
N LEU A 261 12.50 -17.75 -20.69
CA LEU A 261 12.24 -16.38 -21.11
C LEU A 261 11.49 -16.38 -22.42
N TYR A 262 10.59 -15.40 -22.63
CA TYR A 262 9.92 -15.20 -23.92
C TYR A 262 10.95 -15.13 -25.07
N GLN A 263 11.89 -14.19 -24.98
CA GLN A 263 12.99 -14.04 -25.95
C GLN A 263 13.96 -15.22 -26.00
N GLY A 264 13.96 -16.07 -24.95
CA GLY A 264 14.82 -17.25 -24.88
C GLY A 264 14.33 -18.40 -25.75
N ILE A 265 13.04 -18.41 -26.11
CA ILE A 265 12.40 -19.47 -26.89
C ILE A 265 11.83 -19.00 -28.23
N SER A 266 11.64 -17.69 -28.43
CA SER A 266 11.31 -17.09 -29.73
C SER A 266 12.53 -16.44 -30.40
N GLY A 267 12.50 -16.34 -31.74
CA GLY A 267 13.50 -15.62 -32.53
C GLY A 267 12.88 -15.01 -33.78
N ASN A 268 13.62 -14.11 -34.45
CA ASN A 268 13.11 -13.37 -35.61
C ASN A 268 12.88 -14.27 -36.85
N ASP A 269 13.49 -15.45 -36.89
CA ASP A 269 13.30 -16.45 -37.94
C ASP A 269 12.67 -17.73 -37.38
N ASP A 270 11.92 -18.44 -38.22
CA ASP A 270 11.22 -19.66 -37.82
C ASP A 270 12.15 -20.78 -37.31
N PHE A 271 13.38 -20.86 -37.81
CA PHE A 271 14.39 -21.82 -37.33
C PHE A 271 14.96 -21.46 -35.94
N GLN A 272 14.74 -20.22 -35.48
CA GLN A 272 15.21 -19.72 -34.20
C GLN A 272 14.16 -19.87 -33.08
N ASN A 273 12.95 -20.30 -33.43
CA ASN A 273 11.85 -20.54 -32.51
C ASN A 273 11.99 -21.90 -31.82
N ALA A 274 12.83 -21.97 -30.78
CA ALA A 274 13.09 -23.18 -30.01
C ALA A 274 11.81 -23.82 -29.45
N TYR A 275 10.77 -23.04 -29.16
CA TYR A 275 9.49 -23.58 -28.72
C TYR A 275 8.86 -24.58 -29.72
N LYS A 276 9.14 -24.44 -31.02
CA LYS A 276 8.64 -25.35 -32.07
C LYS A 276 9.29 -26.74 -32.03
N GLU A 277 10.35 -26.94 -31.25
CA GLU A 277 10.89 -28.28 -31.00
C GLU A 277 9.96 -29.12 -30.12
N PHE A 278 9.14 -28.49 -29.27
CA PHE A 278 8.05 -29.17 -28.58
C PHE A 278 6.86 -29.34 -29.53
N SER A 279 6.11 -30.42 -29.39
CA SER A 279 4.82 -30.54 -30.10
C SER A 279 3.81 -29.54 -29.54
N ARG A 280 2.82 -29.15 -30.34
CA ARG A 280 1.77 -28.18 -29.95
C ARG A 280 0.97 -28.59 -28.71
N ASP A 281 0.86 -29.90 -28.48
CA ASP A 281 0.17 -30.55 -27.36
C ASP A 281 1.14 -31.01 -26.25
N PHE A 282 2.40 -30.57 -26.30
CA PHE A 282 3.40 -31.02 -25.34
C PHE A 282 3.10 -30.54 -23.92
N PHE A 283 2.72 -29.27 -23.75
CA PHE A 283 2.42 -28.69 -22.43
C PHE A 283 0.94 -28.83 -22.08
N ASP A 284 0.67 -29.19 -20.82
CA ASP A 284 -0.69 -29.23 -20.28
C ASP A 284 -1.10 -27.88 -19.66
N LEU A 285 -0.11 -27.12 -19.17
CA LEU A 285 -0.27 -25.85 -18.46
C LEU A 285 0.87 -24.88 -18.81
N ILE A 286 0.51 -23.62 -19.07
CA ILE A 286 1.44 -22.51 -19.22
C ILE A 286 1.10 -21.41 -18.21
N ILE A 287 2.05 -21.09 -17.33
CA ILE A 287 1.98 -19.94 -16.43
C ILE A 287 2.77 -18.79 -17.05
N ILE A 288 2.16 -17.62 -17.10
CA ILE A 288 2.64 -16.46 -17.84
C ILE A 288 2.79 -15.30 -16.84
N ASP A 289 4.01 -15.09 -16.33
CA ASP A 289 4.29 -13.97 -15.44
C ASP A 289 4.43 -12.65 -16.23
N GLU A 290 3.93 -11.58 -15.63
CA GLU A 290 3.79 -10.25 -16.23
C GLU A 290 3.14 -10.27 -17.63
N CYS A 291 2.00 -10.95 -17.73
CA CYS A 291 1.30 -11.21 -19.00
C CYS A 291 0.78 -9.97 -19.75
N HIS A 292 0.95 -8.75 -19.19
CA HIS A 292 0.61 -7.48 -19.84
C HIS A 292 1.56 -7.03 -20.93
N ARG A 293 2.76 -7.62 -21.01
CA ARG A 293 3.77 -7.20 -21.99
C ARG A 293 3.41 -7.64 -23.40
N GLY A 294 2.87 -8.86 -23.54
CA GLY A 294 2.57 -9.49 -24.83
C GLY A 294 1.39 -8.92 -25.62
N SER A 295 0.69 -7.92 -25.09
CA SER A 295 -0.47 -7.35 -25.75
C SER A 295 -0.08 -6.08 -26.54
N ALA A 296 0.95 -5.32 -26.14
CA ALA A 296 1.38 -4.08 -26.82
C ALA A 296 1.99 -4.37 -28.20
N LYS A 297 1.28 -4.04 -29.29
CA LYS A 297 1.63 -3.87 -30.72
C LYS A 297 3.08 -4.03 -31.31
N GLU A 298 4.01 -4.72 -30.68
CA GLU A 298 5.35 -5.07 -31.19
C GLU A 298 5.73 -6.55 -30.93
N ASP A 299 4.98 -7.31 -30.12
CA ASP A 299 5.33 -8.71 -29.75
C ASP A 299 4.46 -9.77 -30.45
N SER A 300 4.68 -10.01 -31.76
CA SER A 300 4.11 -11.18 -32.43
C SER A 300 4.56 -12.49 -31.74
N ALA A 301 5.77 -12.52 -31.19
CA ALA A 301 6.37 -13.68 -30.53
C ALA A 301 5.62 -14.21 -29.31
N TRP A 302 5.07 -13.34 -28.43
CA TRP A 302 4.30 -13.80 -27.26
C TRP A 302 3.02 -14.51 -27.70
N ARG A 303 2.28 -13.87 -28.61
CA ARG A 303 1.03 -14.41 -29.10
C ARG A 303 1.24 -15.68 -29.91
N GLU A 304 2.31 -15.74 -30.70
CA GLU A 304 2.72 -16.92 -31.45
C GLU A 304 2.98 -18.13 -30.55
N ILE A 305 3.72 -17.97 -29.43
CA ILE A 305 3.98 -19.07 -28.49
C ILE A 305 2.67 -19.59 -27.91
N LEU A 306 1.78 -18.70 -27.46
CA LEU A 306 0.53 -19.10 -26.85
C LEU A 306 -0.47 -19.68 -27.86
N ASP A 307 -0.52 -19.16 -29.07
CA ASP A 307 -1.36 -19.72 -30.13
C ASP A 307 -0.83 -21.09 -30.59
N TYR A 308 0.50 -21.28 -30.60
CA TYR A 308 1.14 -22.56 -30.88
C TYR A 308 0.77 -23.63 -29.85
N PHE A 309 0.84 -23.30 -28.55
CA PHE A 309 0.45 -24.19 -27.45
C PHE A 309 -1.02 -24.01 -27.02
N SER A 310 -1.91 -23.68 -27.96
CA SER A 310 -3.31 -23.33 -27.65
C SER A 310 -4.11 -24.43 -26.93
N ALA A 311 -3.70 -25.69 -27.02
CA ALA A 311 -4.30 -26.82 -26.31
C ALA A 311 -4.00 -26.84 -24.80
N ALA A 312 -2.95 -26.13 -24.35
CA ALA A 312 -2.63 -26.01 -22.95
C ALA A 312 -3.59 -25.06 -22.24
N THR A 313 -3.78 -25.26 -20.93
CA THR A 313 -4.42 -24.26 -20.08
C THR A 313 -3.42 -23.13 -19.82
N HIS A 314 -3.83 -21.87 -19.97
CA HIS A 314 -2.99 -20.69 -19.76
C HIS A 314 -3.48 -19.88 -18.56
N VAL A 315 -2.56 -19.61 -17.64
CA VAL A 315 -2.80 -18.75 -16.47
C VAL A 315 -1.88 -17.53 -16.57
N GLY A 316 -2.47 -16.37 -16.83
CA GLY A 316 -1.79 -15.08 -16.80
C GLY A 316 -1.72 -14.52 -15.39
N LEU A 317 -0.54 -14.08 -14.98
CA LEU A 317 -0.31 -13.34 -13.74
C LEU A 317 0.13 -11.92 -14.08
N THR A 318 -0.49 -10.93 -13.45
CA THR A 318 -0.05 -9.54 -13.65
C THR A 318 -0.34 -8.64 -12.47
N ALA A 319 0.50 -7.62 -12.26
CA ALA A 319 0.15 -6.53 -11.35
C ALA A 319 -0.70 -5.45 -12.01
N THR A 320 -0.77 -5.43 -13.34
CA THR A 320 -1.41 -4.35 -14.10
C THR A 320 -2.15 -4.94 -15.30
N PRO A 321 -3.47 -5.15 -15.22
CA PRO A 321 -4.22 -5.54 -16.40
C PRO A 321 -4.09 -4.41 -17.43
N LYS A 322 -3.67 -4.75 -18.65
CA LYS A 322 -3.53 -3.76 -19.70
C LYS A 322 -4.86 -3.56 -20.39
N GLU A 323 -5.34 -2.33 -20.37
CA GLU A 323 -6.45 -1.87 -21.19
C GLU A 323 -6.04 -0.64 -22.00
N THR A 324 -5.88 -0.82 -23.30
CA THR A 324 -5.86 0.30 -24.25
C THR A 324 -6.87 0.06 -25.35
N LYS A 325 -7.22 1.11 -26.11
CA LYS A 325 -8.17 1.03 -27.24
C LYS A 325 -7.79 0.00 -28.32
N GLU A 326 -6.53 -0.42 -28.37
CA GLU A 326 -5.99 -1.28 -29.43
C GLU A 326 -5.58 -2.67 -28.93
N VAL A 327 -5.48 -2.84 -27.61
CA VAL A 327 -4.78 -3.96 -26.98
C VAL A 327 -5.35 -4.20 -25.59
N SER A 328 -5.83 -5.42 -25.33
CA SER A 328 -6.25 -5.83 -23.99
C SER A 328 -5.79 -7.24 -23.65
N ASN A 329 -5.31 -7.45 -22.43
CA ASN A 329 -5.11 -8.82 -21.92
C ASN A 329 -6.45 -9.55 -21.73
N LEU A 330 -7.51 -8.80 -21.45
CA LEU A 330 -8.86 -9.33 -21.26
C LEU A 330 -9.40 -9.92 -22.55
N SER A 331 -8.97 -9.44 -23.72
CA SER A 331 -9.38 -10.04 -25.00
C SER A 331 -8.83 -11.46 -25.18
N TYR A 332 -7.78 -11.84 -24.46
CA TYR A 332 -7.23 -13.19 -24.49
C TYR A 332 -7.66 -14.06 -23.31
N PHE A 333 -7.59 -13.51 -22.10
CA PHE A 333 -7.86 -14.27 -20.88
C PHE A 333 -9.30 -14.15 -20.35
N GLY A 334 -10.06 -13.16 -20.84
CA GLY A 334 -11.32 -12.75 -20.24
C GLY A 334 -11.12 -11.93 -18.96
N GLU A 335 -12.21 -11.75 -18.23
CA GLU A 335 -12.22 -11.07 -16.92
C GLU A 335 -11.28 -11.76 -15.92
N PRO A 336 -10.62 -10.99 -15.02
CA PRO A 336 -9.82 -11.55 -13.95
C PRO A 336 -10.63 -12.50 -13.07
N LEU A 337 -10.12 -13.70 -12.84
CA LEU A 337 -10.72 -14.67 -11.92
C LEU A 337 -10.63 -14.18 -10.46
N TYR A 338 -9.57 -13.43 -10.16
CA TYR A 338 -9.36 -12.78 -8.87
C TYR A 338 -8.44 -11.57 -9.02
N THR A 339 -8.76 -10.51 -8.27
CA THR A 339 -7.97 -9.29 -8.19
C THR A 339 -7.61 -9.01 -6.74
N TYR A 340 -6.33 -8.80 -6.47
CA TYR A 340 -5.82 -8.31 -5.19
C TYR A 340 -4.97 -7.06 -5.43
N SER A 341 -5.56 -5.90 -5.15
CA SER A 341 -5.03 -4.58 -5.50
C SER A 341 -3.98 -4.07 -4.51
N LEU A 342 -3.28 -2.99 -4.88
CA LEU A 342 -2.33 -2.32 -3.98
C LEU A 342 -3.10 -1.69 -2.81
N LYS A 343 -4.25 -1.05 -3.08
CA LYS A 343 -5.18 -0.52 -2.08
C LYS A 343 -5.50 -1.56 -1.01
N GLN A 344 -5.98 -2.73 -1.43
CA GLN A 344 -6.36 -3.77 -0.47
C GLN A 344 -5.15 -4.33 0.27
N GLY A 345 -4.00 -4.45 -0.38
CA GLY A 345 -2.74 -4.79 0.28
C GLY A 345 -2.31 -3.80 1.37
N ILE A 346 -2.56 -2.50 1.17
CA ILE A 346 -2.29 -1.44 2.15
C ILE A 346 -3.30 -1.51 3.31
N GLU A 347 -4.59 -1.64 3.00
CA GLU A 347 -5.67 -1.76 3.99
C GLU A 347 -5.50 -2.99 4.90
N ASP A 348 -5.07 -4.11 4.34
CA ASP A 348 -4.77 -5.33 5.10
C ASP A 348 -3.47 -5.24 5.90
N GLY A 349 -2.65 -4.21 5.66
CA GLY A 349 -1.35 -4.04 6.33
C GLY A 349 -0.24 -4.95 5.81
N PHE A 350 -0.41 -5.51 4.61
CA PHE A 350 0.54 -6.39 3.94
C PHE A 350 1.47 -5.68 2.96
N LEU A 351 1.07 -4.51 2.47
CA LEU A 351 1.86 -3.62 1.63
C LEU A 351 2.03 -2.26 2.33
N ALA A 352 3.17 -1.64 2.09
CA ALA A 352 3.52 -0.36 2.67
C ALA A 352 2.71 0.78 1.99
N PRO A 353 2.04 1.66 2.76
CA PRO A 353 1.50 2.90 2.21
C PRO A 353 2.61 3.82 1.69
N TYR A 354 2.23 4.83 0.92
CA TYR A 354 3.17 5.78 0.31
C TYR A 354 2.83 7.25 0.54
N LYS A 355 3.88 8.07 0.60
CA LYS A 355 3.82 9.54 0.49
C LYS A 355 4.24 9.96 -0.91
N VAL A 356 3.73 11.08 -1.40
CA VAL A 356 4.15 11.67 -2.68
C VAL A 356 4.65 13.08 -2.43
N VAL A 357 5.85 13.38 -2.90
CA VAL A 357 6.43 14.72 -2.96
C VAL A 357 6.49 15.10 -4.43
N ARG A 358 5.67 16.04 -4.88
CA ARG A 358 5.70 16.57 -6.25
C ARG A 358 6.59 17.79 -6.29
N VAL A 359 7.61 17.78 -7.15
CA VAL A 359 8.53 18.90 -7.31
C VAL A 359 8.37 19.49 -8.69
N ASN A 360 7.98 20.75 -8.75
CA ASN A 360 7.82 21.51 -9.99
C ASN A 360 9.06 22.37 -10.20
N LEU A 361 9.75 22.18 -11.33
CA LEU A 361 10.87 23.03 -11.73
C LEU A 361 10.39 24.06 -12.77
N ASP A 362 10.92 25.27 -12.71
CA ASP A 362 10.53 26.38 -13.60
C ASP A 362 10.66 26.01 -15.07
N LYS A 363 11.80 25.45 -15.46
CA LYS A 363 12.03 24.99 -16.84
C LYS A 363 11.12 23.83 -17.23
N ASP A 364 10.73 22.97 -16.30
CA ASP A 364 9.85 21.85 -16.60
C ASP A 364 8.40 22.31 -16.90
N ILE A 365 8.00 23.47 -16.37
CA ILE A 365 6.69 24.10 -16.60
C ILE A 365 6.72 25.09 -17.76
N ASP A 366 7.65 26.06 -17.72
CA ASP A 366 7.71 27.19 -18.66
C ASP A 366 8.40 26.82 -19.98
N GLY A 367 9.11 25.69 -20.01
CA GLY A 367 9.97 25.30 -21.12
C GLY A 367 11.26 26.11 -21.20
N PHE A 368 12.03 25.82 -22.25
CA PHE A 368 13.28 26.48 -22.57
C PHE A 368 13.34 26.75 -24.07
N ARG A 369 13.60 28.01 -24.44
CA ARG A 369 13.90 28.38 -25.82
C ARG A 369 15.30 29.00 -25.88
N PRO A 370 16.20 28.48 -26.72
CA PRO A 370 17.55 29.04 -26.82
C PRO A 370 17.52 30.45 -27.41
N THR A 371 18.48 31.29 -27.04
CA THR A 371 18.68 32.58 -27.72
C THR A 371 19.17 32.36 -29.14
N LYS A 372 18.88 33.29 -30.06
CA LYS A 372 19.31 33.17 -31.47
C LYS A 372 20.82 32.93 -31.58
N GLY A 373 21.21 31.84 -32.24
CA GLY A 373 22.61 31.44 -32.43
C GLY A 373 23.29 30.88 -31.18
N GLN A 374 22.54 30.53 -30.13
CA GLN A 374 23.09 29.91 -28.92
C GLN A 374 23.75 28.58 -29.26
N ARG A 375 24.96 28.38 -28.73
CA ARG A 375 25.71 27.13 -28.88
C ARG A 375 25.70 26.35 -27.57
N ASP A 376 25.72 25.03 -27.71
CA ASP A 376 25.89 24.11 -26.60
C ASP A 376 27.36 24.12 -26.10
N LYS A 377 27.67 23.37 -25.04
CA LYS A 377 29.03 23.33 -24.46
C LYS A 377 30.10 22.77 -25.42
N TYR A 378 29.70 22.08 -26.49
CA TYR A 378 30.60 21.53 -27.51
C TYR A 378 30.69 22.42 -28.76
N GLY A 379 30.00 23.56 -28.75
CA GLY A 379 30.01 24.51 -29.85
C GLY A 379 28.98 24.23 -30.95
N HIS A 380 28.07 23.27 -30.78
CA HIS A 380 26.98 23.02 -31.72
C HIS A 380 25.86 24.04 -31.54
N GLU A 381 25.36 24.59 -32.64
CA GLU A 381 24.23 25.52 -32.60
C GLU A 381 22.94 24.78 -32.24
N ILE A 382 22.26 25.28 -31.21
CA ILE A 382 21.02 24.71 -30.70
C ILE A 382 19.88 25.18 -31.61
N ALA A 383 19.03 24.25 -32.06
CA ALA A 383 17.89 24.60 -32.89
C ALA A 383 16.95 25.59 -32.17
N ASP A 384 16.60 26.70 -32.84
CA ASP A 384 15.68 27.71 -32.32
C ASP A 384 14.23 27.19 -32.34
N ARG A 385 13.89 26.41 -31.32
CA ARG A 385 12.54 25.98 -30.99
C ARG A 385 12.34 25.94 -29.50
N GLU A 386 11.08 25.83 -29.09
CA GLU A 386 10.75 25.57 -27.70
C GLU A 386 11.03 24.11 -27.35
N TYR A 387 11.72 23.91 -26.23
CA TYR A 387 12.00 22.62 -25.61
C TYR A 387 11.24 22.51 -24.30
N ASN A 388 10.57 21.39 -24.08
CA ASN A 388 9.75 21.16 -22.89
C ASN A 388 10.18 19.89 -22.14
N ILE A 389 9.39 19.52 -21.12
CA ILE A 389 9.65 18.35 -20.27
C ILE A 389 9.89 17.04 -21.05
N LYS A 390 9.28 16.86 -22.23
CA LYS A 390 9.48 15.67 -23.09
C LYS A 390 10.82 15.69 -23.83
N ASP A 391 11.40 16.87 -24.02
CA ASP A 391 12.70 17.06 -24.67
C ASP A 391 13.86 16.93 -23.69
N TYR A 392 13.65 17.25 -22.42
CA TYR A 392 14.72 17.25 -21.43
C TYR A 392 15.27 15.85 -21.18
N ASP A 393 16.60 15.78 -21.12
CA ASP A 393 17.42 14.56 -21.01
C ASP A 393 17.30 13.60 -22.22
N LYS A 394 16.46 13.93 -23.21
CA LYS A 394 16.31 13.17 -24.46
C LYS A 394 16.96 13.90 -25.65
N ASN A 395 16.56 15.15 -25.89
CA ASN A 395 17.01 15.99 -27.00
C ASN A 395 17.91 17.14 -26.52
N ILE A 396 17.69 17.62 -25.29
CA ILE A 396 18.46 18.69 -24.68
C ILE A 396 18.71 18.40 -23.20
N ILE A 397 19.95 18.62 -22.73
CA ILE A 397 20.35 18.47 -21.35
C ILE A 397 20.54 19.87 -20.77
N LEU A 398 19.78 20.18 -19.72
CA LEU A 398 20.02 21.33 -18.86
C LEU A 398 20.84 20.85 -17.66
N GLU A 399 22.16 21.08 -17.66
CA GLU A 399 23.05 20.47 -16.66
C GLU A 399 22.68 20.88 -15.22
N LYS A 400 22.34 22.16 -15.03
CA LYS A 400 21.89 22.68 -13.73
C LYS A 400 20.59 22.03 -13.23
N ARG A 401 19.74 21.49 -14.13
CA ARG A 401 18.54 20.75 -13.74
C ARG A 401 18.91 19.46 -13.00
N THR A 402 19.84 18.66 -13.55
CA THR A 402 20.30 17.42 -12.89
C THR A 402 20.95 17.71 -11.54
N HIS A 403 21.74 18.78 -11.45
CA HIS A 403 22.32 19.21 -10.17
C HIS A 403 21.25 19.65 -9.17
N ALA A 404 20.25 20.42 -9.61
CA ALA A 404 19.14 20.85 -8.76
C ALA A 404 18.37 19.66 -8.18
N VAL A 405 18.04 18.66 -9.00
CA VAL A 405 17.37 17.42 -8.56
C VAL A 405 18.24 16.66 -7.55
N ALA A 406 19.50 16.40 -7.87
CA ALA A 406 20.42 15.68 -6.99
C ALA A 406 20.60 16.37 -5.64
N LYS A 407 20.73 17.71 -5.66
CA LYS A 407 20.86 18.55 -4.47
C LYS A 407 19.60 18.51 -3.61
N MET A 408 18.42 18.72 -4.19
CA MET A 408 17.15 18.73 -3.46
C MET A 408 16.90 17.39 -2.74
N VAL A 409 17.10 16.26 -3.43
CA VAL A 409 16.92 14.96 -2.81
C VAL A 409 17.97 14.72 -1.73
N SER A 410 19.24 15.08 -1.97
CA SER A 410 20.31 14.91 -0.98
C SER A 410 20.07 15.74 0.29
N ASP A 411 19.61 16.99 0.14
CA ASP A 411 19.28 17.88 1.24
C ASP A 411 18.04 17.40 2.00
N TYR A 412 17.02 16.89 1.30
CA TYR A 412 15.86 16.26 1.92
C TYR A 412 16.24 15.02 2.76
N LEU A 413 17.11 14.16 2.23
CA LEU A 413 17.61 12.99 2.98
C LEU A 413 18.46 13.41 4.19
N LYS A 414 19.25 14.50 4.10
CA LYS A 414 20.00 15.08 5.23
C LYS A 414 19.05 15.58 6.31
N ALA A 415 18.07 16.40 5.94
CA ALA A 415 17.11 17.00 6.86
C ALA A 415 16.29 15.94 7.62
N ASN A 416 15.88 14.88 6.94
CA ASN A 416 15.14 13.77 7.53
C ASN A 416 16.02 12.69 8.19
N LYS A 417 17.33 12.92 8.35
CA LYS A 417 18.29 11.95 8.90
C LYS A 417 18.24 10.58 8.20
N SER A 418 17.87 10.57 6.93
CA SER A 418 17.56 9.38 6.12
C SER A 418 18.63 9.09 5.07
N ARG A 419 19.86 9.58 5.24
CA ARG A 419 20.95 9.38 4.27
C ARG A 419 21.34 7.91 4.04
N MET A 420 21.01 6.99 4.95
CA MET A 420 21.23 5.55 4.79
C MET A 420 20.01 4.79 4.26
N ALA A 421 18.93 5.51 3.94
CA ALA A 421 17.74 4.92 3.37
C ALA A 421 17.96 4.55 1.91
N LYS A 422 17.73 3.29 1.56
CA LYS A 422 17.90 2.82 0.17
C LYS A 422 16.95 3.60 -0.75
N THR A 423 17.53 4.20 -1.80
CA THR A 423 16.84 5.13 -2.70
C THR A 423 17.14 4.79 -4.15
N ILE A 424 16.10 4.72 -5.00
CA ILE A 424 16.24 4.45 -6.43
C ILE A 424 15.86 5.70 -7.24
N PHE A 425 16.76 6.16 -8.10
CA PHE A 425 16.54 7.26 -9.04
C PHE A 425 16.27 6.70 -10.44
N PHE A 426 15.04 6.86 -10.92
CA PHE A 426 14.63 6.48 -12.27
C PHE A 426 14.86 7.64 -13.23
N CYS A 427 15.84 7.47 -14.12
CA CYS A 427 16.27 8.46 -15.10
C CYS A 427 15.77 8.10 -16.51
N VAL A 428 15.77 9.08 -17.41
CA VAL A 428 15.31 8.91 -18.81
C VAL A 428 16.09 7.82 -19.57
N ASP A 429 17.41 7.82 -19.46
CA ASP A 429 18.29 6.85 -20.11
C ASP A 429 19.62 6.65 -19.37
N ILE A 430 20.53 5.87 -19.95
CA ILE A 430 21.82 5.52 -19.35
C ILE A 430 22.72 6.75 -19.17
N ASP A 431 22.69 7.70 -20.12
CA ASP A 431 23.44 8.95 -20.03
C ASP A 431 22.93 9.79 -18.84
N HIS A 432 21.62 9.94 -18.73
CA HIS A 432 21.03 10.65 -17.60
C HIS A 432 21.34 9.97 -16.26
N ALA A 433 21.27 8.63 -16.19
CA ALA A 433 21.62 7.90 -14.97
C ALA A 433 23.07 8.13 -14.53
N GLU A 434 24.01 8.26 -15.47
CA GLU A 434 25.41 8.56 -15.17
C GLU A 434 25.60 10.01 -14.71
N ARG A 435 24.97 10.99 -15.38
CA ARG A 435 25.02 12.40 -14.95
C ARG A 435 24.43 12.58 -13.54
N MET A 436 23.29 11.93 -13.26
CA MET A 436 22.67 11.93 -11.94
C MET A 436 23.59 11.29 -10.89
N ARG A 437 24.26 10.18 -11.22
CA ARG A 437 25.23 9.54 -10.32
C ARG A 437 26.38 10.48 -9.96
N GLN A 438 26.95 11.17 -10.95
CA GLN A 438 28.02 12.15 -10.74
C GLN A 438 27.57 13.30 -9.83
N ALA A 439 26.37 13.86 -10.08
CA ALA A 439 25.81 14.91 -9.25
C ALA A 439 25.60 14.45 -7.80
N LEU A 440 25.02 13.25 -7.60
CA LEU A 440 24.78 12.67 -6.27
C LEU A 440 26.09 12.37 -5.52
N VAL A 441 27.14 11.92 -6.20
CA VAL A 441 28.47 11.72 -5.59
C VAL A 441 28.99 13.03 -5.02
N ASN A 442 28.87 14.14 -5.76
CA ASN A 442 29.35 15.43 -5.33
C ASN A 442 28.52 16.00 -4.15
N GLU A 443 27.19 15.87 -4.21
CA GLU A 443 26.29 16.33 -3.13
C GLU A 443 26.40 15.52 -1.83
N ASN A 444 27.02 14.33 -1.89
CA ASN A 444 27.22 13.41 -0.77
C ASN A 444 28.67 12.94 -0.63
N ALA A 445 29.63 13.81 -0.95
CA ALA A 445 31.06 13.47 -0.95
C ALA A 445 31.55 12.92 0.40
N ASP A 446 30.97 13.38 1.51
CA ASP A 446 31.27 12.90 2.86
C ASP A 446 30.87 11.43 3.09
N MET A 447 29.79 10.97 2.46
CA MET A 447 29.33 9.58 2.53
C MET A 447 30.11 8.69 1.56
N VAL A 448 30.42 9.19 0.36
CA VAL A 448 31.25 8.48 -0.63
C VAL A 448 32.69 8.27 -0.10
N ALA A 449 33.23 9.23 0.65
CA ALA A 449 34.53 9.07 1.31
C ALA A 449 34.54 7.93 2.34
N LYS A 450 33.40 7.60 2.95
CA LYS A 450 33.28 6.44 3.88
C LYS A 450 33.17 5.12 3.12
N ASN A 451 32.46 5.12 2.00
CA ASN A 451 32.37 3.97 1.10
C ASN A 451 32.10 4.44 -0.32
N SER A 452 32.98 4.09 -1.25
CA SER A 452 32.88 4.48 -2.67
C SER A 452 31.60 3.97 -3.34
N LYS A 453 30.98 2.91 -2.82
CA LYS A 453 29.72 2.31 -3.31
C LYS A 453 28.47 3.01 -2.78
N TYR A 454 28.58 4.09 -2.01
CA TYR A 454 27.40 4.80 -1.49
C TYR A 454 26.42 5.22 -2.60
N VAL A 455 26.95 5.70 -3.73
CA VAL A 455 26.19 6.01 -4.95
C VAL A 455 26.66 5.12 -6.10
N MET A 456 25.75 4.35 -6.69
CA MET A 456 26.07 3.44 -7.80
C MET A 456 25.09 3.61 -8.97
N ARG A 457 25.60 3.44 -10.20
CA ARG A 457 24.76 3.37 -11.41
C ARG A 457 24.52 1.91 -11.77
N ILE A 458 23.26 1.50 -11.77
CA ILE A 458 22.83 0.13 -12.09
C ILE A 458 22.03 0.15 -13.39
N THR A 459 22.71 -0.07 -14.50
CA THR A 459 22.18 0.00 -15.87
C THR A 459 22.60 -1.20 -16.72
N GLY A 460 21.94 -1.42 -17.86
CA GLY A 460 22.17 -2.59 -18.72
C GLY A 460 23.55 -2.67 -19.35
N ASP A 461 24.29 -1.57 -19.40
CA ASP A 461 25.66 -1.43 -19.93
C ASP A 461 26.75 -1.55 -18.85
N ASN A 462 26.38 -1.66 -17.57
CA ASN A 462 27.32 -1.63 -16.45
C ASN A 462 27.38 -2.98 -15.71
N GLU A 463 28.37 -3.82 -16.03
CA GLU A 463 28.54 -5.13 -15.39
C GLU A 463 28.86 -5.02 -13.88
N GLU A 464 29.66 -4.04 -13.47
CA GLU A 464 29.96 -3.82 -12.05
C GLU A 464 28.70 -3.38 -11.28
N GLY A 465 27.91 -2.48 -11.85
CA GLY A 465 26.63 -2.05 -11.29
C GLY A 465 25.62 -3.19 -11.19
N LYS A 466 25.57 -4.08 -12.18
CA LYS A 466 24.72 -5.29 -12.14
C LYS A 466 25.15 -6.24 -11.03
N ALA A 467 26.46 -6.42 -10.81
CA ALA A 467 26.99 -7.28 -9.76
C ALA A 467 26.61 -6.80 -8.35
N GLU A 468 26.42 -5.49 -8.16
CA GLU A 468 26.01 -4.90 -6.89
C GLU A 468 24.48 -4.90 -6.66
N LEU A 469 23.70 -5.43 -7.59
CA LEU A 469 22.24 -5.51 -7.45
C LEU A 469 21.84 -6.37 -6.24
N ASP A 470 22.51 -7.49 -6.02
CA ASP A 470 22.25 -8.39 -4.89
C ASP A 470 22.54 -7.70 -3.55
N ASN A 471 23.63 -6.93 -3.46
CA ASN A 471 23.94 -6.12 -2.28
C ASN A 471 22.91 -4.99 -2.07
N PHE A 472 22.42 -4.37 -3.14
CA PHE A 472 21.36 -3.35 -3.02
C PHE A 472 20.05 -3.94 -2.49
N ILE A 473 19.65 -5.15 -2.91
CA ILE A 473 18.41 -5.77 -2.44
C ILE A 473 18.55 -6.42 -1.06
N ASP A 474 19.76 -6.76 -0.63
CA ASP A 474 20.00 -7.31 0.70
C ASP A 474 19.66 -6.25 1.78
N PRO A 475 18.70 -6.54 2.67
CA PRO A 475 18.34 -5.66 3.79
C PRO A 475 19.50 -5.35 4.75
N ARG A 476 20.46 -6.26 4.88
CA ARG A 476 21.59 -6.17 5.82
C ARG A 476 22.76 -5.38 5.26
N GLU A 477 22.86 -5.29 3.94
CA GLU A 477 23.92 -4.55 3.29
C GLU A 477 23.59 -3.05 3.26
N PRO A 478 24.44 -2.19 3.85
CA PRO A 478 24.21 -0.75 3.86
C PRO A 478 24.48 -0.10 2.50
N TYR A 479 25.27 -0.74 1.63
CA TYR A 479 25.67 -0.22 0.33
C TYR A 479 25.38 -1.24 -0.79
N PRO A 480 25.06 -0.79 -2.01
CA PRO A 480 24.80 0.60 -2.38
C PRO A 480 23.57 1.19 -1.68
N THR A 481 23.55 2.51 -1.47
CA THR A 481 22.44 3.21 -0.80
C THR A 481 21.62 4.02 -1.78
N LEU A 482 22.28 4.87 -2.58
CA LEU A 482 21.65 5.64 -3.64
C LEU A 482 21.98 4.98 -4.97
N VAL A 483 20.96 4.54 -5.72
CA VAL A 483 21.18 3.90 -7.03
C VAL A 483 20.49 4.67 -8.14
N THR A 484 21.20 4.92 -9.23
CA THR A 484 20.64 5.51 -10.45
C THR A 484 20.43 4.43 -11.50
N THR A 485 19.29 4.48 -12.18
CA THR A 485 18.93 3.50 -13.22
C THR A 485 18.10 4.17 -14.31
N SER A 486 17.97 3.50 -15.45
CA SER A 486 16.98 3.84 -16.47
C SER A 486 15.82 2.84 -16.39
N LYS A 487 15.92 1.74 -17.14
CA LYS A 487 14.88 0.69 -17.20
C LYS A 487 15.22 -0.60 -16.45
N LEU A 488 16.47 -0.80 -16.04
CA LEU A 488 16.93 -2.10 -15.53
C LEU A 488 16.19 -2.49 -14.25
N MET A 489 15.96 -1.55 -13.33
CA MET A 489 15.33 -1.85 -12.04
C MET A 489 13.81 -1.62 -12.01
N THR A 490 13.17 -1.41 -13.18
CA THR A 490 11.70 -1.28 -13.26
C THR A 490 11.00 -2.59 -12.89
N THR A 491 11.52 -3.72 -13.37
CA THR A 491 11.00 -5.07 -13.09
C THR A 491 12.07 -6.01 -12.53
N GLY A 492 11.65 -6.99 -11.72
CA GLY A 492 12.51 -8.08 -11.28
C GLY A 492 13.49 -7.78 -10.14
N VAL A 493 13.37 -6.62 -9.49
CA VAL A 493 14.17 -6.27 -8.30
C VAL A 493 13.30 -6.27 -7.05
N ASP A 494 13.66 -7.06 -6.04
CA ASP A 494 12.94 -7.15 -4.76
C ASP A 494 13.68 -6.39 -3.65
N ALA A 495 13.74 -5.06 -3.76
CA ALA A 495 14.40 -4.19 -2.79
C ALA A 495 13.54 -3.97 -1.54
N LYS A 496 13.57 -4.94 -0.60
CA LYS A 496 12.66 -4.99 0.57
C LYS A 496 12.76 -3.78 1.51
N THR A 497 13.87 -3.06 1.50
CA THR A 497 14.14 -1.89 2.37
C THR A 497 14.21 -0.57 1.60
N CYS A 498 13.78 -0.54 0.33
CA CYS A 498 13.73 0.69 -0.47
C CYS A 498 12.71 1.68 0.10
N GLN A 499 13.17 2.82 0.63
CA GLN A 499 12.34 3.84 1.29
C GLN A 499 11.98 5.00 0.38
N TYR A 500 12.80 5.29 -0.63
CA TYR A 500 12.59 6.43 -1.52
C TYR A 500 12.67 6.02 -2.99
N ILE A 501 11.70 6.47 -3.77
CA ILE A 501 11.64 6.31 -5.22
C ILE A 501 11.63 7.70 -5.82
N VAL A 502 12.67 8.04 -6.58
CA VAL A 502 12.80 9.34 -7.25
C VAL A 502 12.47 9.15 -8.73
N LEU A 503 11.44 9.86 -9.21
CA LEU A 503 11.02 9.86 -10.60
C LEU A 503 11.56 11.09 -11.29
N ASP A 504 12.62 10.92 -12.08
CA ASP A 504 13.13 11.93 -13.00
C ASP A 504 13.20 11.38 -14.43
N SER A 505 12.10 10.73 -14.82
CA SER A 505 11.91 10.11 -16.13
C SER A 505 10.51 10.37 -16.67
N ASN A 506 10.41 10.51 -17.99
CA ASN A 506 9.15 10.68 -18.70
C ASN A 506 8.46 9.32 -18.88
N ILE A 507 7.78 8.84 -17.83
CA ILE A 507 7.04 7.57 -17.86
C ILE A 507 5.76 7.77 -18.65
N SER A 508 5.55 6.95 -19.68
CA SER A 508 4.42 7.06 -20.60
C SER A 508 3.40 5.91 -20.47
N SER A 509 3.64 4.97 -19.56
CA SER A 509 2.81 3.78 -19.37
C SER A 509 2.49 3.54 -17.91
N MET A 510 1.20 3.33 -17.63
CA MET A 510 0.68 2.91 -16.32
C MET A 510 1.39 1.65 -15.79
N ILE A 511 1.72 0.72 -16.70
CA ILE A 511 2.41 -0.52 -16.38
C ILE A 511 3.79 -0.24 -15.78
N GLU A 512 4.56 0.61 -16.45
CA GLU A 512 5.91 0.96 -16.01
C GLU A 512 5.86 1.73 -14.68
N PHE A 513 4.90 2.65 -14.55
CA PHE A 513 4.66 3.38 -13.31
C PHE A 513 4.36 2.44 -12.12
N LYS A 514 3.38 1.55 -12.25
CA LYS A 514 3.00 0.60 -11.20
C LYS A 514 4.12 -0.40 -10.86
N GLN A 515 4.95 -0.77 -11.85
CA GLN A 515 6.15 -1.59 -11.63
C GLN A 515 7.24 -0.87 -10.84
N ILE A 516 7.41 0.43 -11.07
CA ILE A 516 8.35 1.29 -10.36
C ILE A 516 7.90 1.48 -8.90
N ILE A 517 6.68 1.95 -8.66
CA ILE A 517 6.18 2.18 -7.29
C ILE A 517 6.13 0.86 -6.50
N GLY A 518 5.86 -0.25 -7.19
CA GLY A 518 5.88 -1.61 -6.63
C GLY A 518 7.17 -1.96 -5.88
N ARG A 519 8.31 -1.32 -6.19
CA ARG A 519 9.59 -1.51 -5.50
C ARG A 519 9.59 -1.00 -4.05
N GLY A 520 8.75 -0.02 -3.73
CA GLY A 520 8.65 0.59 -2.40
C GLY A 520 7.60 -0.06 -1.50
N THR A 521 6.68 -0.85 -2.08
CA THR A 521 5.50 -1.42 -1.40
C THR A 521 5.81 -2.50 -0.36
N ARG A 522 7.07 -2.92 -0.21
CA ARG A 522 7.46 -3.92 0.78
C ARG A 522 7.48 -3.33 2.20
N ILE A 523 7.04 -4.15 3.16
CA ILE A 523 7.15 -3.87 4.60
C ILE A 523 8.30 -4.70 5.19
N ARG A 524 9.15 -4.05 5.99
CA ARG A 524 10.20 -4.63 6.82
C ARG A 524 10.30 -3.87 8.14
N GLU A 525 9.43 -4.21 9.09
CA GLU A 525 9.35 -3.55 10.39
C GLU A 525 10.64 -3.67 11.19
N ASP A 526 11.31 -4.82 11.07
CA ASP A 526 12.61 -5.11 11.67
C ASP A 526 13.73 -4.19 11.17
N PHE A 527 13.53 -3.54 10.02
CA PHE A 527 14.41 -2.51 9.44
C PHE A 527 13.77 -1.11 9.46
N GLY A 528 12.67 -0.91 10.20
CA GLY A 528 11.96 0.37 10.26
C GLY A 528 11.26 0.78 8.96
N LYS A 529 11.10 -0.13 8.00
CA LYS A 529 10.45 0.13 6.71
C LYS A 529 8.96 -0.19 6.81
N LEU A 530 8.14 0.83 7.05
CA LEU A 530 6.69 0.71 7.16
C LEU A 530 5.93 1.47 6.06
N TYR A 531 6.52 2.52 5.49
CA TYR A 531 6.00 3.28 4.35
C TYR A 531 7.14 3.59 3.38
N PHE A 532 6.85 4.19 2.23
CA PHE A 532 7.87 4.73 1.33
C PHE A 532 7.44 6.09 0.77
N THR A 533 8.39 6.85 0.23
CA THR A 533 8.14 8.18 -0.32
C THR A 533 8.51 8.20 -1.81
N ILE A 534 7.59 8.68 -2.63
CA ILE A 534 7.79 8.93 -4.06
C ILE A 534 8.12 10.40 -4.22
N ILE A 535 9.28 10.74 -4.77
CA ILE A 535 9.67 12.11 -5.10
C ILE A 535 9.59 12.26 -6.61
N ASP A 536 8.63 13.05 -7.10
CA ASP A 536 8.24 13.13 -8.50
C ASP A 536 8.59 14.49 -9.09
N PHE A 537 9.61 14.52 -9.95
CA PHE A 537 10.06 15.72 -10.67
C PHE A 537 9.42 15.85 -12.06
N ARG A 538 8.59 14.90 -12.46
CA ARG A 538 8.01 14.84 -13.82
C ARG A 538 6.48 14.82 -13.82
N ASN A 539 5.87 14.98 -12.65
CA ASN A 539 4.43 14.95 -12.42
C ASN A 539 3.75 13.67 -12.94
N VAL A 540 4.50 12.56 -12.95
CA VAL A 540 4.05 11.25 -13.42
C VAL A 540 2.92 10.70 -12.53
N THR A 541 3.02 10.94 -11.22
CA THR A 541 2.04 10.49 -10.23
C THR A 541 0.63 11.06 -10.47
N LYS A 542 0.52 12.24 -11.10
CA LYS A 542 -0.78 12.82 -11.48
C LYS A 542 -1.38 12.13 -12.71
N LEU A 543 -0.55 11.67 -13.63
CA LEU A 543 -1.00 11.05 -14.90
C LEU A 543 -1.54 9.63 -14.71
N PHE A 544 -1.13 8.95 -13.64
CA PHE A 544 -1.37 7.52 -13.42
C PHE A 544 -2.03 7.21 -12.07
N ALA A 545 -2.77 8.16 -11.49
CA ALA A 545 -3.56 7.90 -10.29
C ALA A 545 -4.74 6.97 -10.64
N ASP A 546 -4.79 5.80 -10.01
CA ASP A 546 -5.89 4.84 -10.09
C ASP A 546 -6.35 4.50 -8.66
N PRO A 547 -7.26 5.30 -8.07
CA PRO A 547 -7.64 5.16 -6.65
C PRO A 547 -8.23 3.78 -6.31
N ASP A 548 -8.90 3.14 -7.26
CA ASP A 548 -9.52 1.82 -7.05
C ASP A 548 -8.45 0.72 -6.92
N PHE A 549 -7.33 0.86 -7.62
CA PHE A 549 -6.24 -0.10 -7.56
C PHE A 549 -5.11 0.28 -6.60
N ASP A 550 -4.65 1.52 -6.65
CA ASP A 550 -3.48 2.02 -5.91
C ASP A 550 -3.83 2.44 -4.49
N GLY A 551 -5.07 2.87 -4.28
CA GLY A 551 -5.46 3.62 -3.10
C GLY A 551 -4.87 5.03 -3.14
N ASP A 552 -5.12 5.79 -2.08
CA ASP A 552 -4.71 7.18 -2.03
C ASP A 552 -3.37 7.34 -1.29
N PRO A 553 -2.49 8.24 -1.77
CA PRO A 553 -1.28 8.58 -1.04
C PRO A 553 -1.64 9.13 0.33
N VAL A 554 -0.86 8.77 1.34
CA VAL A 554 -1.11 9.24 2.72
C VAL A 554 -0.92 10.75 2.81
N ILE A 555 0.05 11.29 2.06
CA ILE A 555 0.34 12.73 2.01
C ILE A 555 0.80 13.09 0.60
N ILE A 556 0.34 14.23 0.06
CA ILE A 556 0.95 14.89 -1.10
C ILE A 556 1.59 16.20 -0.63
N MET A 557 2.90 16.33 -0.85
CA MET A 557 3.68 17.53 -0.52
C MET A 557 4.21 18.20 -1.80
N THR A 558 4.26 19.53 -1.81
CA THR A 558 4.96 20.32 -2.85
C THR A 558 5.94 21.26 -2.14
N PRO A 559 7.21 21.37 -2.58
CA PRO A 559 8.15 22.30 -1.96
C PRO A 559 7.78 23.78 -2.18
N PRO A 560 8.17 24.69 -1.24
CA PRO A 560 7.94 26.13 -1.38
C PRO A 560 8.80 26.75 -2.51
N GLU A 561 8.33 27.86 -3.07
CA GLU A 561 9.00 28.56 -4.17
C GLU A 561 10.43 28.97 -3.79
N GLY A 562 11.41 28.65 -4.65
CA GLY A 562 12.82 28.96 -4.40
C GLY A 562 13.46 28.21 -3.21
N GLY A 563 12.71 27.35 -2.51
CA GLY A 563 13.16 26.55 -1.37
C GLY A 563 13.48 25.09 -1.72
N GLY A 564 14.01 24.35 -0.74
CA GLY A 564 14.21 22.89 -0.84
C GLY A 564 12.95 22.12 -0.46
N ILE A 565 12.96 20.79 -0.65
CA ILE A 565 11.86 19.93 -0.18
C ILE A 565 11.80 20.06 1.36
N PRO A 566 10.65 20.46 1.95
CA PRO A 566 10.53 20.63 3.39
C PRO A 566 10.75 19.30 4.11
N PRO A 567 11.37 19.29 5.30
CA PRO A 567 11.47 18.08 6.13
C PRO A 567 10.09 17.50 6.42
N GLU A 568 10.00 16.18 6.68
CA GLU A 568 8.70 15.53 6.96
C GLU A 568 8.00 16.03 8.25
N ASP A 569 8.65 16.88 9.04
CA ASP A 569 8.16 17.46 10.30
C ASP A 569 7.70 18.93 10.19
N GLU A 570 7.90 19.60 9.05
CA GLU A 570 7.58 21.03 8.88
C GLU A 570 6.40 21.25 7.91
N PRO A 571 5.47 22.19 8.19
CA PRO A 571 4.34 22.48 7.31
C PRO A 571 4.81 23.16 6.01
N GLY A 572 4.24 22.73 4.88
CA GLY A 572 4.37 23.45 3.61
C GLY A 572 3.58 24.75 3.64
N ASP A 573 4.16 25.82 3.12
CA ASP A 573 3.59 27.18 3.17
C ASP A 573 2.34 27.30 2.27
N GLY A 574 1.23 27.74 2.87
CA GLY A 574 -0.07 27.90 2.23
C GLY A 574 -0.20 29.31 1.64
N GLY A 575 -0.12 29.41 0.31
CA GLY A 575 -0.38 30.66 -0.42
C GLY A 575 -1.58 30.51 -1.35
N ASP A 576 -2.62 31.29 -1.09
CA ASP A 576 -3.81 31.42 -1.94
C ASP A 576 -3.48 32.10 -3.28
N ASN A 577 -3.92 31.47 -4.36
CA ASN A 577 -4.50 32.19 -5.50
C ASN A 577 -5.29 31.24 -6.40
N GLU A 578 -6.47 31.69 -6.81
CA GLU A 578 -7.39 31.04 -7.74
C GLU A 578 -6.99 31.35 -9.19
N GLY A 579 -7.05 30.33 -10.05
CA GLY A 579 -6.92 30.47 -11.51
C GLY A 579 -7.47 29.23 -12.20
N GLU A 580 -8.59 29.39 -12.89
CA GLU A 580 -9.35 28.36 -13.61
C GLU A 580 -8.58 27.65 -14.74
N PRO A 581 -9.02 26.43 -15.14
CA PRO A 581 -8.34 25.62 -16.15
C PRO A 581 -8.71 26.01 -17.59
N GLY A 582 -7.70 26.40 -18.39
CA GLY A 582 -7.82 26.52 -19.85
C GLY A 582 -7.64 25.17 -20.54
N GLY A 583 -8.65 24.75 -21.31
CA GLY A 583 -8.78 23.41 -21.87
C GLY A 583 -8.17 23.13 -23.26
N GLU A 584 -8.30 21.84 -23.58
CA GLU A 584 -8.34 21.14 -24.88
C GLU A 584 -7.11 21.11 -25.82
N THR A 585 -6.69 19.86 -26.08
CA THR A 585 -5.98 19.38 -27.29
C THR A 585 -6.77 19.61 -28.57
N PRO A 586 -6.07 19.70 -29.73
CA PRO A 586 -6.25 18.60 -30.69
C PRO A 586 -4.99 18.23 -31.53
N GLY A 587 -4.95 16.95 -31.93
CA GLY A 587 -4.60 16.56 -33.30
C GLY A 587 -3.12 16.35 -33.65
N GLY A 588 -2.79 15.14 -34.11
CA GLY A 588 -1.43 14.76 -34.51
C GLY A 588 -0.98 15.26 -35.89
N GLY A 589 0.28 14.96 -36.18
CA GLY A 589 0.90 15.09 -37.50
C GLY A 589 2.38 14.71 -37.43
N PHE A 590 2.72 13.53 -37.95
CA PHE A 590 4.11 13.16 -38.23
C PHE A 590 4.61 14.02 -39.39
N GLY A 591 5.48 14.99 -39.10
CA GLY A 591 6.19 15.78 -40.10
C GLY A 591 7.62 15.28 -40.27
N ILE A 592 7.89 14.58 -41.37
CA ILE A 592 9.25 14.32 -41.86
C ILE A 592 9.79 15.66 -42.41
N PRO A 593 10.97 16.16 -42.00
CA PRO A 593 11.55 17.33 -42.65
C PRO A 593 12.18 16.94 -44.00
N PRO A 594 12.03 17.76 -45.05
CA PRO A 594 12.68 17.53 -46.33
C PRO A 594 14.18 17.86 -46.27
N GLY A 595 14.96 17.14 -47.07
CA GLY A 595 16.40 17.33 -47.18
C GLY A 595 16.80 18.65 -47.85
N GLY A 596 17.94 19.17 -47.41
CA GLY A 596 18.69 20.29 -47.98
C GLY A 596 20.03 20.41 -47.24
N GLY A 597 21.14 20.34 -47.98
CA GLY A 597 22.46 19.95 -47.46
C GLY A 597 23.28 21.03 -46.75
N GLY A 598 24.30 20.56 -46.02
CA GLY A 598 25.40 21.38 -45.52
C GLY A 598 25.94 20.99 -44.14
N GLY A 599 26.79 19.94 -44.06
CA GLY A 599 27.88 19.81 -43.09
C GLY A 599 27.57 19.52 -41.62
N GLY A 600 27.75 18.26 -41.21
CA GLY A 600 27.74 17.79 -39.82
C GLY A 600 26.43 17.10 -39.44
N GLU A 601 26.46 15.82 -39.10
CA GLU A 601 25.28 15.18 -38.49
C GLU A 601 24.89 15.97 -37.24
N PRO A 602 23.61 16.37 -37.09
CA PRO A 602 23.19 17.09 -35.90
C PRO A 602 23.48 16.24 -34.65
N PRO A 603 23.95 16.84 -33.55
CA PRO A 603 24.25 16.09 -32.34
C PRO A 603 22.99 15.38 -31.85
N THR A 604 23.14 14.13 -31.38
CA THR A 604 22.02 13.34 -30.84
C THR A 604 21.34 14.07 -29.67
N LYS A 605 22.09 14.88 -28.90
CA LYS A 605 21.58 15.73 -27.82
C LYS A 605 22.40 17.03 -27.67
N TYR A 606 21.74 18.13 -27.33
CA TYR A 606 22.39 19.41 -26.99
C TYR A 606 22.67 19.53 -25.49
N TYR A 607 23.80 20.12 -25.09
CA TYR A 607 24.19 20.31 -23.68
C TYR A 607 24.31 21.78 -23.27
N VAL A 608 23.44 22.22 -22.36
CA VAL A 608 23.35 23.61 -21.93
C VAL A 608 23.76 23.74 -20.46
N HIS A 609 24.86 24.47 -20.22
CA HIS A 609 25.45 24.64 -18.89
C HIS A 609 25.01 25.92 -18.16
N ASN A 610 24.51 26.93 -18.90
CA ASN A 610 24.26 28.28 -18.35
C ASN A 610 22.79 28.59 -18.00
N VAL A 611 21.89 27.61 -18.08
CA VAL A 611 20.47 27.83 -17.77
C VAL A 611 20.20 27.48 -16.31
N GLU A 612 19.89 28.49 -15.50
CA GLU A 612 19.46 28.30 -14.11
C GLU A 612 18.11 27.59 -14.04
N VAL A 613 17.90 26.81 -12.98
CA VAL A 613 16.65 26.07 -12.72
C VAL A 613 16.23 26.32 -11.27
N LYS A 614 14.95 26.65 -11.06
CA LYS A 614 14.36 26.98 -9.76
C LYS A 614 13.11 26.13 -9.50
N VAL A 615 12.71 26.04 -8.23
CA VAL A 615 11.46 25.37 -7.83
C VAL A 615 10.29 26.34 -7.92
N LEU A 616 9.19 25.92 -8.54
CA LEU A 616 7.91 26.64 -8.58
C LEU A 616 6.92 26.07 -7.56
N ASN A 617 6.05 26.93 -7.04
CA ASN A 617 5.04 26.58 -6.03
C ASN A 617 3.87 25.76 -6.62
N HIS A 618 3.14 24.97 -5.79
CA HIS A 618 1.67 24.83 -5.79
C HIS A 618 1.16 23.77 -4.79
N ARG A 619 0.34 24.22 -3.83
CA ARG A 619 -0.70 23.57 -3.00
C ARG A 619 -0.42 22.17 -2.38
N VAL A 620 -0.67 22.08 -1.07
CA VAL A 620 -0.81 20.83 -0.31
C VAL A 620 -2.25 20.32 -0.44
N TYR A 621 -2.42 19.00 -0.62
CA TYR A 621 -3.74 18.37 -0.67
C TYR A 621 -3.87 17.31 0.43
N TYR A 622 -5.04 17.24 1.06
CA TYR A 622 -5.38 16.28 2.09
C TYR A 622 -6.39 15.25 1.58
N TYR A 623 -6.47 14.11 2.25
CA TYR A 623 -7.41 13.03 1.94
C TYR A 623 -8.31 12.79 3.15
N ASP A 624 -9.58 12.51 2.90
CA ASP A 624 -10.52 12.14 3.95
C ASP A 624 -10.32 10.68 4.42
N LYS A 625 -11.11 10.26 5.42
CA LYS A 625 -11.07 8.92 6.00
C LYS A 625 -11.33 7.78 5.01
N ASP A 626 -12.06 8.09 3.93
CA ASP A 626 -12.44 7.14 2.88
C ASP A 626 -11.40 7.12 1.74
N GLY A 627 -10.34 7.92 1.86
CA GLY A 627 -9.29 8.10 0.87
C GLY A 627 -9.65 9.10 -0.22
N LYS A 628 -10.78 9.82 -0.15
CA LYS A 628 -11.11 10.79 -1.20
C LYS A 628 -10.32 12.08 -1.00
N LEU A 629 -9.77 12.62 -2.09
CA LEU A 629 -9.09 13.92 -2.07
C LEU A 629 -10.06 15.00 -1.58
N ILE A 630 -9.65 15.73 -0.55
CA ILE A 630 -10.35 16.93 -0.10
C ILE A 630 -10.04 18.01 -1.15
N THR A 631 -11.03 18.29 -2.00
CA THR A 631 -10.93 19.28 -3.09
C THR A 631 -11.25 20.70 -2.64
N GLU A 632 -11.83 20.84 -1.45
CA GLU A 632 -12.12 22.11 -0.78
C GLU A 632 -11.00 22.47 0.22
N SER A 633 -10.99 23.66 0.80
CA SER A 633 -10.01 24.00 1.85
C SER A 633 -10.19 23.08 3.07
N LEU A 634 -9.14 22.82 3.85
CA LEU A 634 -9.25 21.99 5.04
C LEU A 634 -10.22 22.61 6.07
N ILE A 635 -10.28 23.94 6.10
CA ILE A 635 -11.25 24.73 6.88
C ILE A 635 -12.69 24.43 6.42
N ASP A 636 -12.99 24.51 5.13
CA ASP A 636 -14.33 24.25 4.58
C ASP A 636 -14.77 22.80 4.79
N TYR A 637 -13.86 21.86 4.54
CA TYR A 637 -14.07 20.43 4.77
C TYR A 637 -14.41 20.15 6.23
N THR A 638 -13.63 20.72 7.16
CA THR A 638 -13.89 20.57 8.60
C THR A 638 -15.23 21.19 8.97
N LYS A 639 -15.51 22.42 8.53
CA LYS A 639 -16.77 23.13 8.79
C LYS A 639 -17.97 22.30 8.35
N LYS A 640 -17.90 21.67 7.18
CA LYS A 640 -18.94 20.81 6.63
C LYS A 640 -19.13 19.53 7.44
N ASN A 641 -18.06 18.83 7.81
CA ASN A 641 -18.17 17.58 8.58
C ASN A 641 -18.68 17.83 10.00
N VAL A 642 -18.19 18.88 10.67
CA VAL A 642 -18.70 19.26 12.00
C VAL A 642 -20.19 19.61 11.92
N LYS A 643 -20.64 20.34 10.90
CA LYS A 643 -22.06 20.69 10.73
C LYS A 643 -22.96 19.51 10.33
N ASN A 644 -22.40 18.48 9.69
CA ASN A 644 -23.14 17.24 9.42
C ASN A 644 -23.41 16.45 10.71
N GLN A 645 -22.49 16.50 11.66
CA GLN A 645 -22.60 15.78 12.94
C GLN A 645 -23.37 16.59 14.00
N TYR A 646 -23.13 17.89 14.07
CA TYR A 646 -23.73 18.80 15.04
C TYR A 646 -24.56 19.85 14.31
N GLN A 647 -25.88 19.81 14.50
CA GLN A 647 -26.81 20.73 13.83
C GLN A 647 -26.62 22.17 14.30
N SER A 648 -26.13 22.35 15.52
CA SER A 648 -25.84 23.65 16.12
C SER A 648 -24.62 23.60 17.04
N MET A 649 -24.08 24.78 17.36
CA MET A 649 -23.04 24.94 18.38
C MET A 649 -23.49 24.38 19.74
N ASN A 650 -24.78 24.53 20.08
CA ASN A 650 -25.32 24.00 21.34
C ASN A 650 -25.27 22.47 21.39
N ASP A 651 -25.44 21.78 20.26
CA ASP A 651 -25.34 20.32 20.20
C ASP A 651 -23.90 19.87 20.43
N PHE A 652 -22.94 20.56 19.80
CA PHE A 652 -21.51 20.31 20.03
C PHE A 652 -21.14 20.58 21.49
N LEU A 653 -21.57 21.70 22.07
CA LEU A 653 -21.33 22.03 23.48
C LEU A 653 -21.95 21.01 24.43
N THR A 654 -23.16 20.52 24.14
CA THR A 654 -23.82 19.50 24.97
C THR A 654 -23.03 18.19 24.93
N ARG A 655 -22.69 17.70 23.72
CA ARG A 655 -21.86 16.50 23.54
C ARG A 655 -20.50 16.64 24.22
N TRP A 656 -19.86 17.80 24.06
CA TRP A 656 -18.57 18.11 24.69
C TRP A 656 -18.68 18.08 26.20
N ASN A 657 -19.68 18.74 26.79
CA ASN A 657 -19.85 18.84 28.23
C ASN A 657 -20.25 17.51 28.89
N ASP A 658 -21.12 16.72 28.25
CA ASP A 658 -21.63 15.45 28.77
C ASP A 658 -20.60 14.31 28.68
N ALA A 659 -19.57 14.45 27.83
CA ALA A 659 -18.52 13.46 27.70
C ALA A 659 -17.72 13.27 29.01
N ASP A 660 -17.59 12.02 29.45
CA ASP A 660 -16.75 11.65 30.60
C ASP A 660 -15.26 11.91 30.39
N LYS A 661 -14.81 11.88 29.13
CA LYS A 661 -13.45 12.25 28.70
C LYS A 661 -13.54 13.05 27.40
N LYS A 662 -12.95 14.24 27.36
CA LYS A 662 -12.88 15.10 26.18
C LYS A 662 -12.04 14.49 25.09
N ASN A 663 -10.99 13.75 25.45
CA ASN A 663 -10.19 13.00 24.47
C ASN A 663 -11.02 11.97 23.69
N ALA A 664 -12.11 11.44 24.26
CA ALA A 664 -13.00 10.55 23.51
C ALA A 664 -13.78 11.29 22.42
N VAL A 665 -14.16 12.55 22.66
CA VAL A 665 -14.82 13.40 21.66
C VAL A 665 -13.83 13.78 20.54
N LEU A 666 -12.59 14.07 20.88
CA LEU A 666 -11.54 14.35 19.88
C LEU A 666 -11.28 13.15 18.98
N LYS A 667 -11.19 11.94 19.57
CA LYS A 667 -11.07 10.70 18.79
C LYS A 667 -12.28 10.46 17.89
N GLU A 668 -13.49 10.73 18.36
CA GLU A 668 -14.70 10.62 17.55
C GLU A 668 -14.66 11.58 16.34
N LEU A 669 -14.18 12.82 16.52
CA LEU A 669 -14.00 13.78 15.43
C LEU A 669 -12.94 13.29 14.41
N GLU A 670 -11.81 12.76 14.89
CA GLU A 670 -10.78 12.17 14.03
C GLU A 670 -11.28 10.95 13.26
N GLU A 671 -12.02 10.05 13.91
CA GLU A 671 -12.67 8.88 13.28
C GLU A 671 -13.67 9.29 12.20
N GLN A 672 -14.21 10.50 12.30
CA GLN A 672 -15.11 11.07 11.31
C GLN A 672 -14.40 11.81 10.17
N GLY A 673 -13.07 11.84 10.18
CA GLY A 673 -12.24 12.39 9.11
C GLY A 673 -11.77 13.82 9.37
N ILE A 674 -12.05 14.40 10.54
CA ILE A 674 -11.53 15.73 10.88
C ILE A 674 -10.05 15.61 11.22
N LEU A 675 -9.21 16.21 10.38
CA LEU A 675 -7.76 16.22 10.53
C LEU A 675 -7.34 17.32 11.50
N LEU A 676 -7.53 17.08 12.81
CA LEU A 676 -7.33 18.10 13.87
C LEU A 676 -5.90 18.64 13.91
N ASP A 677 -4.89 17.77 13.79
CA ASP A 677 -3.48 18.18 13.83
C ASP A 677 -3.12 19.07 12.63
N GLU A 678 -3.57 18.67 11.44
CA GLU A 678 -3.38 19.43 10.19
C GLU A 678 -4.13 20.77 10.23
N LEU A 679 -5.34 20.79 10.79
CA LEU A 679 -6.13 22.00 10.94
C LEU A 679 -5.53 22.95 11.99
N GLN A 680 -4.94 22.42 13.07
CA GLN A 680 -4.16 23.23 14.01
C GLN A 680 -2.90 23.80 13.36
N ASP A 681 -2.24 23.03 12.48
CA ASP A 681 -1.10 23.51 11.72
C ASP A 681 -1.48 24.66 10.76
N GLU A 682 -2.70 24.63 10.18
CA GLU A 682 -3.21 25.67 9.26
C GLU A 682 -3.76 26.91 9.97
N VAL A 683 -4.52 26.73 11.06
CA VAL A 683 -5.26 27.82 11.72
C VAL A 683 -4.52 28.38 12.94
N GLY A 684 -3.82 27.54 13.71
CA GLY A 684 -3.08 27.98 14.89
C GLY A 684 -2.72 26.85 15.86
N LYS A 685 -1.43 26.54 15.98
CA LYS A 685 -0.89 25.46 16.83
C LYS A 685 -1.15 25.63 18.33
N ASP A 686 -1.33 26.87 18.77
CA ASP A 686 -1.54 27.19 20.18
C ASP A 686 -3.02 27.08 20.60
N LEU A 687 -3.93 26.89 19.63
CA LEU A 687 -5.36 26.73 19.87
C LEU A 687 -5.66 25.37 20.48
N ASP A 688 -6.60 25.35 21.43
CA ASP A 688 -7.16 24.08 21.89
C ASP A 688 -8.03 23.47 20.78
N PRO A 689 -8.04 22.14 20.57
CA PRO A 689 -8.91 21.51 19.60
C PRO A 689 -10.40 21.88 19.75
N PHE A 690 -10.88 22.14 20.97
CA PHE A 690 -12.23 22.65 21.20
C PHE A 690 -12.44 24.03 20.55
N ASP A 691 -11.52 24.97 20.77
CA ASP A 691 -11.59 26.33 20.24
C ASP A 691 -11.39 26.36 18.73
N LEU A 692 -10.51 25.51 18.22
CA LEU A 692 -10.29 25.32 16.80
C LEU A 692 -11.60 24.94 16.09
N ILE A 693 -12.31 23.94 16.63
CA ILE A 693 -13.60 23.50 16.09
C ILE A 693 -14.66 24.59 16.23
N CYS A 694 -14.71 25.27 17.39
CA CYS A 694 -15.64 26.39 17.59
C CYS A 694 -15.40 27.53 16.60
N HIS A 695 -14.13 27.84 16.32
CA HIS A 695 -13.73 28.88 15.40
C HIS A 695 -14.06 28.52 13.95
N VAL A 696 -13.64 27.34 13.51
CA VAL A 696 -13.78 26.89 12.12
C VAL A 696 -15.25 26.58 11.77
N ALA A 697 -15.97 25.88 12.65
CA ALA A 697 -17.32 25.41 12.33
C ALA A 697 -18.42 26.44 12.67
N PHE A 698 -18.21 27.24 13.72
CA PHE A 698 -19.24 28.11 14.30
C PHE A 698 -18.83 29.60 14.36
N ASP A 699 -17.72 29.97 13.72
CA ASP A 699 -17.27 31.35 13.56
C ASP A 699 -17.05 32.10 14.90
N MET A 700 -16.65 31.36 15.95
CA MET A 700 -16.34 31.91 17.27
C MET A 700 -14.90 32.47 17.35
N PRO A 701 -14.63 33.49 18.17
CA PRO A 701 -13.26 33.91 18.47
C PRO A 701 -12.48 32.75 19.11
N PRO A 702 -11.32 32.35 18.57
CA PRO A 702 -10.55 31.25 19.11
C PRO A 702 -9.80 31.68 20.38
N LEU A 703 -9.72 30.80 21.37
CA LEU A 703 -8.84 30.97 22.53
C LEU A 703 -7.68 29.98 22.45
N THR A 704 -6.48 30.46 22.78
CA THR A 704 -5.32 29.60 22.97
C THR A 704 -5.45 28.79 24.27
N ARG A 705 -4.74 27.67 24.34
CA ARG A 705 -4.64 26.86 25.57
C ARG A 705 -4.14 27.69 26.77
N ARG A 706 -3.18 28.59 26.53
CA ARG A 706 -2.67 29.52 27.56
C ARG A 706 -3.72 30.52 28.02
N GLU A 707 -4.51 31.10 27.12
CA GLU A 707 -5.60 32.00 27.51
C GLU A 707 -6.67 31.31 28.36
N ARG A 708 -7.01 30.05 28.02
CA ARG A 708 -7.91 29.23 28.86
C ARG A 708 -7.32 28.98 30.25
N ALA A 709 -6.04 28.62 30.33
CA ALA A 709 -5.35 28.44 31.60
C ALA A 709 -5.36 29.73 32.45
N GLU A 710 -5.05 30.87 31.86
CA GLU A 710 -5.09 32.15 32.56
C GLU A 710 -6.50 32.54 33.02
N ASN A 711 -7.54 32.20 32.24
CA ASN A 711 -8.93 32.43 32.64
C ASN A 711 -9.34 31.59 33.86
N VAL A 712 -8.84 30.36 34.00
CA VAL A 712 -9.05 29.54 35.20
C VAL A 712 -8.41 30.19 36.42
N LYS A 713 -7.17 30.71 36.28
CA LYS A 713 -6.46 31.44 37.35
C LYS A 713 -7.23 32.68 37.78
N LYS A 714 -7.76 33.47 36.83
CA LYS A 714 -8.57 34.68 37.10
C LYS A 714 -9.88 34.40 37.84
N ARG A 715 -10.49 33.23 37.64
CA ARG A 715 -11.75 32.82 38.31
C ARG A 715 -11.55 32.34 39.74
N ASN A 716 -10.32 32.36 40.25
CA ASN A 716 -9.97 31.94 41.61
C ASN A 716 -10.41 30.50 41.96
N TYR A 717 -10.43 29.61 40.96
CA TYR A 717 -10.85 28.21 41.10
C TYR A 717 -10.10 27.47 42.21
N PHE A 718 -8.82 27.79 42.39
CA PHE A 718 -7.93 27.09 43.30
C PHE A 718 -8.15 27.40 44.78
N ALA A 719 -8.90 28.46 45.12
CA ALA A 719 -9.06 28.94 46.50
C ALA A 719 -9.76 27.94 47.45
N LYS A 720 -10.51 26.98 46.91
CA LYS A 720 -11.22 25.94 47.68
C LYS A 720 -10.35 24.71 48.01
N TYR A 721 -9.14 24.61 47.44
CA TYR A 721 -8.23 23.48 47.67
C TYR A 721 -7.16 23.84 48.69
N SER A 722 -6.68 22.83 49.42
CA SER A 722 -5.49 22.98 50.27
C SER A 722 -4.27 23.41 49.45
N GLU A 723 -3.31 24.09 50.07
CA GLU A 723 -2.11 24.62 49.42
C GLU A 723 -1.38 23.57 48.54
N GLN A 724 -1.23 22.35 49.06
CA GLN A 724 -0.58 21.27 48.32
C GLN A 724 -1.44 20.71 47.17
N ALA A 725 -2.76 20.62 47.33
CA ALA A 725 -3.66 20.19 46.26
C ALA A 725 -3.78 21.25 45.15
N ARG A 726 -3.71 22.52 45.54
CA ARG A 726 -3.63 23.66 44.63
C ARG A 726 -2.39 23.59 43.73
N PHE A 727 -1.21 23.35 44.28
CA PHE A 727 0.01 23.25 43.46
C PHE A 727 -0.06 22.13 42.43
N VAL A 728 -0.66 20.99 42.78
CA VAL A 728 -0.87 19.88 41.82
C VAL A 728 -1.82 20.30 40.70
N LEU A 729 -2.93 20.97 41.02
CA LEU A 729 -3.88 21.43 40.00
C LEU A 729 -3.31 22.57 39.14
N GLU A 730 -2.49 23.46 39.70
CA GLU A 730 -1.78 24.51 38.94
C GLU A 730 -0.76 23.89 37.98
N ALA A 731 -0.01 22.87 38.41
CA ALA A 731 0.92 22.14 37.55
C ALA A 731 0.21 21.36 36.43
N LEU A 732 -0.95 20.77 36.72
CA LEU A 732 -1.80 20.14 35.70
C LEU A 732 -2.34 21.17 34.70
N LEU A 733 -2.75 22.35 35.17
CA LEU A 733 -3.22 23.42 34.30
C LEU A 733 -2.10 23.96 33.39
N GLU A 734 -0.87 24.04 33.89
CA GLU A 734 0.29 24.41 33.07
C GLU A 734 0.60 23.33 32.02
N LYS A 735 0.52 22.05 32.40
CA LYS A 735 0.64 20.94 31.44
C LYS A 735 -0.44 20.95 30.37
N TYR A 736 -1.67 21.32 30.72
CA TYR A 736 -2.72 21.57 29.74
C TYR A 736 -2.34 22.70 28.77
N ALA A 737 -1.80 23.80 29.29
CA ALA A 737 -1.42 24.96 28.48
C ALA A 737 -0.35 24.62 27.42
N ASP A 738 0.57 23.72 27.75
CA ASP A 738 1.66 23.31 26.84
C ASP A 738 1.29 22.12 25.95
N GLU A 739 0.63 21.09 26.49
CA GLU A 739 0.48 19.77 25.85
C GLU A 739 -0.98 19.41 25.53
N GLY A 740 -1.96 20.19 25.98
CA GLY A 740 -3.40 19.96 25.72
C GLY A 740 -4.09 19.00 26.70
N ILE A 741 -5.39 18.78 26.46
CA ILE A 741 -6.28 18.12 27.44
C ILE A 741 -6.05 16.62 27.62
N ALA A 742 -5.56 15.93 26.60
CA ALA A 742 -5.42 14.47 26.61
C ALA A 742 -4.51 13.95 27.75
N ASN A 743 -3.50 14.75 28.13
CA ASN A 743 -2.52 14.33 29.13
C ASN A 743 -3.06 14.46 30.56
N ILE A 744 -3.92 15.44 30.86
CA ILE A 744 -4.39 15.69 32.22
C ILE A 744 -5.53 14.76 32.67
N GLU A 745 -6.21 14.09 31.73
CA GLU A 745 -7.28 13.12 31.98
C GLU A 745 -6.76 11.76 32.48
N SER A 746 -5.45 11.52 32.40
CA SER A 746 -4.81 10.26 32.81
C SER A 746 -4.14 10.39 34.17
N ILE A 747 -4.44 9.47 35.09
CA ILE A 747 -3.77 9.41 36.41
C ILE A 747 -2.27 9.13 36.31
N GLU A 748 -1.83 8.60 35.16
CA GLU A 748 -0.43 8.30 34.85
C GLU A 748 0.41 9.59 34.75
N ILE A 749 -0.22 10.75 34.50
CA ILE A 749 0.49 12.04 34.46
C ILE A 749 1.21 12.33 35.78
N LEU A 750 0.71 11.82 36.91
CA LEU A 750 1.33 11.98 38.22
C LEU A 750 2.67 11.25 38.37
N LYS A 751 3.04 10.37 37.44
CA LYS A 751 4.34 9.68 37.43
C LYS A 751 5.46 10.53 36.83
N ILE A 752 5.13 11.62 36.14
CA ILE A 752 6.08 12.53 35.51
C ILE A 752 6.93 13.23 36.60
N PRO A 753 8.25 13.44 36.39
CA PRO A 753 9.17 13.98 37.41
C PRO A 753 8.69 15.27 38.07
N GLU A 754 8.05 16.17 37.32
CA GLU A 754 7.47 17.42 37.78
C GLU A 754 6.46 17.20 38.92
N PHE A 755 5.66 16.13 38.87
CA PHE A 755 4.67 15.81 39.90
C PHE A 755 5.25 15.05 41.09
N GLN A 756 6.38 14.36 40.92
CA GLN A 756 7.05 13.64 42.01
C GLN A 756 7.54 14.59 43.12
N THR A 757 7.77 15.86 42.78
CA THR A 757 8.10 16.91 43.75
C THR A 757 6.97 17.16 44.76
N PHE A 758 5.72 16.85 44.39
CA PHE A 758 4.56 16.96 45.26
C PHE A 758 4.29 15.67 46.08
N GLY A 759 4.98 14.57 45.78
CA GLY A 759 4.85 13.27 46.43
C GLY A 759 4.62 12.14 45.43
N SER A 760 4.54 10.90 45.93
CA SER A 760 4.18 9.76 45.08
C SER A 760 2.75 9.89 44.53
N PRO A 761 2.42 9.27 43.38
CA PRO A 761 1.06 9.31 42.83
C PRO A 761 -0.04 8.91 43.83
N MET A 762 0.25 7.92 44.69
CA MET A 762 -0.70 7.49 45.72
C MET A 762 -0.90 8.54 46.81
N GLU A 763 0.16 9.24 47.22
CA GLU A 763 0.08 10.33 48.20
C GLU A 763 -0.68 11.53 47.65
N ILE A 764 -0.42 11.90 46.39
CA ILE A 764 -1.15 12.96 45.69
C ILE A 764 -2.64 12.62 45.66
N VAL A 765 -3.01 11.44 45.18
CA VAL A 765 -4.42 11.00 45.09
C VAL A 765 -5.10 10.96 46.47
N LYS A 766 -4.38 10.54 47.52
CA LYS A 766 -4.93 10.52 48.88
C LYS A 766 -5.30 11.91 49.39
N ARG A 767 -4.56 12.96 49.00
CA ARG A 767 -4.84 14.36 49.39
C ARG A 767 -6.15 14.90 48.83
N PHE A 768 -6.65 14.32 47.74
CA PHE A 768 -7.98 14.64 47.19
C PHE A 768 -9.10 13.77 47.76
N GLY A 769 -8.85 13.00 48.83
CA GLY A 769 -9.84 12.05 49.39
C GLY A 769 -9.86 10.71 48.67
N GLY A 770 -8.76 10.34 48.01
CA GLY A 770 -8.62 9.10 47.25
C GLY A 770 -8.98 9.26 45.77
N LYS A 771 -8.95 8.14 45.02
CA LYS A 771 -9.16 8.13 43.56
C LYS A 771 -10.47 8.83 43.14
N PRO A 772 -11.62 8.62 43.80
CA PRO A 772 -12.86 9.29 43.42
C PRO A 772 -12.78 10.82 43.54
N GLY A 773 -12.17 11.34 44.61
CA GLY A 773 -12.07 12.78 44.82
C GLY A 773 -11.02 13.45 43.91
N TYR A 774 -9.94 12.75 43.57
CA TYR A 774 -9.01 13.22 42.52
C TYR A 774 -9.72 13.35 41.18
N MET A 775 -10.41 12.29 40.73
CA MET A 775 -11.14 12.32 39.47
C MET A 775 -12.23 13.40 39.44
N ALA A 776 -12.91 13.65 40.57
CA ALA A 776 -13.86 14.74 40.70
C ALA A 776 -13.21 16.12 40.54
N ALA A 777 -12.04 16.32 41.15
CA ALA A 777 -11.29 17.58 41.02
C ALA A 777 -10.78 17.83 39.58
N ILE A 778 -10.39 16.77 38.86
CA ILE A 778 -10.01 16.86 37.44
C ILE A 778 -11.23 17.20 36.57
N LYS A 779 -12.34 16.49 36.75
CA LYS A 779 -13.60 16.76 36.01
C LYS A 779 -14.11 18.18 36.25
N GLU A 780 -13.92 18.70 37.46
CA GLU A 780 -14.27 20.07 37.77
C GLU A 780 -13.29 21.09 37.18
N LEU A 781 -11.99 20.80 37.17
CA LEU A 781 -10.97 21.64 36.52
C LEU A 781 -11.24 21.75 35.01
N GLU A 782 -11.55 20.63 34.34
CA GLU A 782 -11.97 20.58 32.93
C GLU A 782 -13.19 21.47 32.68
N LYS A 783 -14.21 21.36 33.53
CA LYS A 783 -15.42 22.18 33.42
C LYS A 783 -15.10 23.67 33.51
N VAL A 784 -14.13 24.05 34.33
CA VAL A 784 -13.70 25.45 34.47
C VAL A 784 -12.83 25.89 33.29
N ILE A 785 -11.93 25.05 32.78
CA ILE A 785 -11.13 25.31 31.56
C ILE A 785 -12.04 25.66 30.38
N TYR A 786 -13.13 24.91 30.22
CA TYR A 786 -14.08 25.06 29.11
C TYR A 786 -15.30 25.92 29.43
N SER A 787 -15.38 26.52 30.63
CA SER A 787 -16.44 27.47 30.96
C SER A 787 -16.21 28.80 30.25
N ALA A 788 -17.22 29.27 29.52
CA ALA A 788 -17.21 30.48 28.66
C ALA A 788 -16.47 31.65 29.30
#